data_AF-A0A950XVA2-F1
#
_entry.id   AF-A0A950XVA2-F1
#
_cell.length_a   1.000
_cell.length_b   1.000
_cell.length_c   1.000
_cell.angle_alpha   90.00
_cell.angle_beta   90.00
_cell.angle_gamma   90.00
#
_symmetry.space_group_name_H-M   'P 1'
#
loop_
_entity.id
_entity.type
_entity.pdbx_description
1 polymer ?
#
loop_
_entity_poly.entity_id
_entity_poly.type
_entity_poly.pdbx_seq_one_letter_code
_entity_poly.pdbx_strand_id
1 'polypeptide(L)'
;MVRRFAALSLFVSFSAINCWAQGLNVPPGVTKDDWEEINFDFNSSIIVDGFPSLLRLAELLQRNTAYKVRVEGHTDVIGSNRANDRLGLARANAVRDFLVKYGAQASQITTASDGKQNPRYPGQRPTYSRTDEARFMNRRVSLTVTDAQGNQVSAGGVGEAIRAVEAPKPAPQPSPDCCNEILKRLDRLDEIAKMLRDLADANADLRKQVAELRGAEDTLRQNQQALQNQVAAAPKPPSTTDIATEVQRTIEANRLPRFQLLGVNVGADDARHTTFTGKGRYFAPFNERFAFEAQAEYLYFKNQREGQFDLGLVDRMGAAQVGLFASFKHVDLQSYQNGGNMGQAALTVDYIFGRGKVGFYGTKGFMDSGVVNTTNAKDPVTGALLNSILLESSLKVVDQAGLSTTVGLMGNTYLEGNAGYLHSVANGNRFGFTSRFIFPLNSKIAFTVEGGLNETLLANGNSGRAVVGLQFGNMLRPKEFKAAKTAVPVDVPRIRYEVVTRRVRVGNTPPVADAGPPQVNVPAGTITLDGSGSYDPDGDPITYQWIQQAGPTVTFSSPTSAKTTFTAVGGAFYVFQLVVRDPFGGQGTARTTVSTAQSEPVQIVFFVANPPSISSGQSSTLSWKVLNADTVNLSGIGPVQATGSTQVAPTVTTTYTLTASNSTGQVSATAVVSVNAQATKLLYCYATPMTIAPGGSATLNWAATNATSVNIQPGVGEVALSGSTTVSPSQTTNYVITATGQGGSSTDTCNVTLTVSSGGTGAPTIVRFSAVPPTINSGQSSTLMWTVQNATTVSISSIGTVNPSGSQSVSPAATTTYTLTATNQSGTATATATVTVTGGSGVTITSFTASPSSSPAPGTKVTLSCVATGATSLTVAGVMFNGTSVTYPVFPTATTTYTCIATNQSGQTDTATVTVPVSTGGGGTTGPGPTVVVAGGLSQTTIYRIITLDASASTSPNLPLTYQWTPASGTPVAISNANTASPTLQLGNQTGQYLVNLTVTDSKGNSTTVTVSIYLLATHVQ
;
A
#
# COMPACT_ATOMS: atom_id res chain seq x y z
N MET A 1 4.14 4.28 -63.66
CA MET A 1 4.64 2.89 -63.62
C MET A 1 4.36 2.19 -62.28
N VAL A 2 4.52 2.85 -61.13
CA VAL A 2 4.25 2.27 -59.79
C VAL A 2 2.78 1.83 -59.58
N ARG A 3 1.80 2.51 -60.18
CA ARG A 3 0.37 2.13 -60.10
C ARG A 3 -0.04 0.90 -60.93
N ARG A 4 0.75 0.48 -61.93
CA ARG A 4 0.48 -0.74 -62.73
C ARG A 4 1.13 -2.00 -62.13
N PHE A 5 2.09 -1.84 -61.22
CA PHE A 5 2.70 -2.95 -60.48
C PHE A 5 1.82 -3.45 -59.34
N ALA A 6 1.09 -2.56 -58.66
CA ALA A 6 0.14 -2.94 -57.61
C ALA A 6 -1.06 -3.75 -58.12
N ALA A 7 -1.48 -3.51 -59.36
CA ALA A 7 -2.61 -4.21 -60.00
C ALA A 7 -2.25 -5.64 -60.44
N LEU A 8 -0.98 -5.91 -60.78
CA LEU A 8 -0.53 -7.24 -61.18
C LEU A 8 -0.28 -8.15 -59.97
N SER A 9 0.16 -7.58 -58.84
CA SER A 9 0.27 -8.30 -57.56
C SER A 9 -1.08 -8.69 -56.96
N LEU A 10 -2.17 -7.98 -57.28
CA LEU A 10 -3.52 -8.38 -56.88
C LEU A 10 -4.13 -9.46 -57.79
N PHE A 11 -3.70 -9.55 -59.06
CA PHE A 11 -4.20 -10.56 -60.00
C PHE A 11 -3.56 -11.94 -59.82
N VAL A 12 -2.31 -12.02 -59.33
CA VAL A 12 -1.63 -13.30 -59.08
C VAL A 12 -2.12 -13.98 -57.79
N SER A 13 -2.64 -13.21 -56.83
CA SER A 13 -3.29 -13.73 -55.63
C SER A 13 -4.65 -14.39 -55.88
N PHE A 14 -5.23 -14.21 -57.08
CA PHE A 14 -6.57 -14.68 -57.43
C PHE A 14 -6.60 -15.91 -58.36
N SER A 15 -5.46 -16.55 -58.63
CA SER A 15 -5.40 -17.73 -59.52
C SER A 15 -4.72 -18.97 -58.92
N ALA A 16 -4.44 -18.97 -57.61
CA ALA A 16 -3.79 -20.07 -56.91
C ALA A 16 -4.65 -20.81 -55.86
N ILE A 17 -5.98 -20.67 -55.90
CA ILE A 17 -6.91 -21.40 -55.01
C ILE A 17 -7.94 -22.18 -55.84
N ASN A 18 -7.48 -22.93 -56.85
CA ASN A 18 -8.34 -23.90 -57.56
C ASN A 18 -7.62 -25.24 -57.74
N CYS A 19 -7.21 -25.83 -56.63
CA CYS A 19 -7.27 -27.28 -56.45
C CYS A 19 -7.42 -27.55 -54.95
N TRP A 20 -8.21 -28.58 -54.62
CA TRP A 20 -8.64 -28.99 -53.28
C TRP A 20 -9.84 -28.21 -52.71
N ALA A 21 -10.98 -28.35 -53.39
CA ALA A 21 -12.28 -28.35 -52.73
C ALA A 21 -12.94 -29.71 -52.98
N GLN A 22 -12.61 -30.71 -52.17
CA GLN A 22 -13.52 -31.82 -51.89
C GLN A 22 -14.14 -31.54 -50.52
N GLY A 23 -15.38 -31.04 -50.53
CA GLY A 23 -16.11 -30.79 -49.29
C GLY A 23 -17.14 -29.67 -49.38
N LEU A 24 -18.01 -29.68 -50.40
CA LEU A 24 -19.23 -28.86 -50.40
C LEU A 24 -20.37 -29.70 -50.99
N ASN A 25 -21.07 -30.43 -50.14
CA ASN A 25 -22.40 -30.91 -50.47
C ASN A 25 -23.35 -29.71 -50.38
N VAL A 26 -23.47 -28.98 -51.50
CA VAL A 26 -24.42 -27.90 -51.67
C VAL A 26 -25.83 -28.49 -51.63
N PRO A 27 -26.74 -28.04 -50.76
CA PRO A 27 -28.13 -28.49 -50.75
C PRO A 27 -28.79 -28.21 -52.12
N PRO A 28 -29.72 -29.08 -52.59
CA PRO A 28 -30.43 -28.84 -53.84
C PRO A 28 -31.15 -27.49 -53.80
N GLY A 29 -30.83 -26.60 -54.74
CA GLY A 29 -31.49 -25.29 -54.89
C GLY A 29 -30.65 -24.06 -54.53
N VAL A 30 -29.42 -24.22 -54.05
CA VAL A 30 -28.51 -23.09 -53.79
C VAL A 30 -27.77 -22.71 -55.07
N THR A 31 -27.81 -21.43 -55.44
CA THR A 31 -27.16 -20.88 -56.64
C THR A 31 -25.91 -20.09 -56.27
N LYS A 32 -25.05 -19.79 -57.25
CA LYS A 32 -23.83 -18.97 -57.05
C LYS A 32 -24.15 -17.59 -56.47
N ASP A 33 -25.34 -17.06 -56.77
CA ASP A 33 -25.81 -15.75 -56.28
C ASP A 33 -26.06 -15.73 -54.75
N ASP A 34 -26.25 -16.89 -54.11
CA ASP A 34 -26.43 -16.99 -52.65
C ASP A 34 -25.11 -16.80 -51.85
N TRP A 35 -23.97 -16.71 -52.54
CA TRP A 35 -22.64 -16.62 -51.95
C TRP A 35 -22.04 -15.20 -51.98
N GLU A 36 -22.74 -14.24 -52.61
CA GLU A 36 -22.37 -12.81 -52.61
C GLU A 36 -23.12 -12.04 -51.50
N GLU A 37 -23.09 -12.53 -50.26
CA GLU A 37 -23.73 -11.86 -49.11
C GLU A 37 -22.75 -10.97 -48.33
N ILE A 38 -23.28 -9.89 -47.73
CA ILE A 38 -22.52 -9.04 -46.81
C ILE A 38 -22.40 -9.79 -45.48
N ASN A 39 -21.20 -10.32 -45.23
CA ASN A 39 -20.92 -11.13 -44.05
C ASN A 39 -20.19 -10.33 -42.97
N PHE A 40 -20.42 -10.76 -41.72
CA PHE A 40 -19.81 -10.18 -40.52
C PHE A 40 -19.18 -11.28 -39.68
N ASP A 41 -18.10 -10.95 -38.98
CA ASP A 41 -17.51 -11.85 -37.99
C ASP A 41 -18.47 -12.11 -36.81
N PHE A 42 -18.22 -13.17 -36.05
CA PHE A 42 -19.03 -13.54 -34.89
C PHE A 42 -19.07 -12.39 -33.87
N ASN A 43 -20.28 -12.03 -33.41
CA ASN A 43 -20.51 -10.90 -32.50
C ASN A 43 -19.95 -9.53 -32.97
N SER A 44 -19.69 -9.37 -34.27
CA SER A 44 -19.06 -8.17 -34.83
C SER A 44 -19.97 -7.44 -35.82
N SER A 45 -19.75 -6.13 -35.97
CA SER A 45 -20.28 -5.28 -37.05
C SER A 45 -19.24 -4.92 -38.10
N ILE A 46 -18.05 -5.52 -38.02
CA ILE A 46 -17.00 -5.36 -39.03
C ILE A 46 -17.39 -6.19 -40.25
N ILE A 47 -17.52 -5.53 -41.41
CA ILE A 47 -17.76 -6.17 -42.70
C ILE A 47 -16.51 -6.98 -43.06
N VAL A 48 -16.65 -8.29 -43.26
CA VAL A 48 -15.53 -9.17 -43.62
C VAL A 48 -15.58 -9.59 -45.09
N ASP A 49 -16.74 -9.49 -45.73
CA ASP A 49 -16.96 -9.86 -47.13
C ASP A 49 -18.08 -9.01 -47.78
N GLY A 50 -18.14 -9.00 -49.12
CA GLY A 50 -19.13 -8.24 -49.89
C GLY A 50 -18.67 -6.85 -50.35
N PHE A 51 -17.39 -6.50 -50.17
CA PHE A 51 -16.83 -5.19 -50.53
C PHE A 51 -16.99 -4.79 -52.01
N PRO A 52 -16.75 -5.68 -53.01
CA PRO A 52 -16.93 -5.32 -54.42
C PRO A 52 -18.39 -4.96 -54.76
N SER A 53 -19.35 -5.73 -54.25
CA SER A 53 -20.78 -5.52 -54.48
C SER A 53 -21.28 -4.26 -53.77
N LEU A 54 -20.80 -3.99 -52.55
CA LEU A 54 -21.10 -2.75 -51.84
C LEU A 54 -20.52 -1.51 -52.54
N LEU A 55 -19.31 -1.61 -53.09
CA LEU A 55 -18.69 -0.52 -53.86
C LEU A 55 -19.48 -0.25 -55.14
N ARG A 56 -19.93 -1.29 -55.83
CA ARG A 56 -20.79 -1.17 -57.01
C ARG A 56 -22.15 -0.56 -56.68
N LEU A 57 -22.77 -0.99 -55.59
CA LEU A 57 -24.05 -0.42 -55.13
C LEU A 57 -23.90 1.06 -54.74
N ALA A 58 -22.80 1.44 -54.06
CA ALA A 58 -22.51 2.83 -53.73
C ALA A 58 -22.38 3.71 -55.00
N GLU A 59 -21.68 3.21 -56.02
CA GLU A 59 -21.57 3.91 -57.32
C GLU A 59 -22.92 4.05 -58.02
N LEU A 60 -23.76 3.01 -57.99
CA LEU A 60 -25.10 3.05 -58.58
C LEU A 60 -26.03 4.01 -57.85
N LEU A 61 -25.98 4.06 -56.51
CA LEU A 61 -26.77 4.99 -55.71
C LEU A 61 -26.32 6.44 -55.90
N GLN A 62 -25.02 6.67 -56.07
CA GLN A 62 -24.46 7.98 -56.41
C GLN A 62 -25.02 8.51 -57.74
N ARG A 63 -25.20 7.64 -58.73
CA ARG A 63 -25.73 7.99 -60.07
C ARG A 63 -27.26 8.07 -60.09
N ASN A 64 -27.95 7.37 -59.19
CA ASN A 64 -29.40 7.26 -59.13
C ASN A 64 -29.94 7.81 -57.81
N THR A 65 -29.85 9.13 -57.60
CA THR A 65 -30.18 9.81 -56.34
C THR A 65 -31.63 9.66 -55.87
N ALA A 66 -32.54 9.28 -56.77
CA ALA A 66 -33.95 9.10 -56.46
C ALA A 66 -34.28 7.74 -55.80
N TYR A 67 -33.36 6.78 -55.86
CA TYR A 67 -33.52 5.47 -55.21
C TYR A 67 -33.13 5.55 -53.73
N LYS A 68 -33.89 4.84 -52.90
CA LYS A 68 -33.61 4.70 -51.47
C LYS A 68 -33.36 3.24 -51.11
N VAL A 69 -32.54 3.02 -50.09
CA VAL A 69 -32.17 1.69 -49.61
C VAL A 69 -32.41 1.60 -48.10
N ARG A 70 -33.21 0.64 -47.67
CA ARG A 70 -33.36 0.27 -46.27
C ARG A 70 -32.50 -0.96 -45.98
N VAL A 71 -31.56 -0.79 -45.05
CA VAL A 71 -30.58 -1.79 -44.63
C VAL A 71 -31.06 -2.41 -43.33
N GLU A 72 -31.31 -3.72 -43.33
CA GLU A 72 -31.74 -4.47 -42.15
C GLU A 72 -30.68 -5.47 -41.73
N GLY A 73 -30.17 -5.34 -40.51
CA GLY A 73 -29.22 -6.29 -39.96
C GLY A 73 -29.91 -7.45 -39.24
N HIS A 74 -29.45 -8.67 -39.54
CA HIS A 74 -29.90 -9.89 -38.89
C HIS A 74 -28.74 -10.54 -38.09
N THR A 75 -29.10 -11.26 -37.04
CA THR A 75 -28.16 -12.01 -36.19
C THR A 75 -28.53 -13.49 -36.16
N ASP A 76 -27.67 -14.31 -35.56
CA ASP A 76 -28.03 -15.69 -35.27
C ASP A 76 -29.03 -15.77 -34.09
N VAL A 77 -29.52 -16.98 -33.82
CA VAL A 77 -30.57 -17.23 -32.81
C VAL A 77 -30.06 -17.19 -31.36
N ILE A 78 -28.74 -17.01 -31.15
CA ILE A 78 -28.08 -17.06 -29.84
C ILE A 78 -28.03 -15.65 -29.24
N GLY A 79 -28.23 -15.54 -27.92
CA GLY A 79 -28.23 -14.25 -27.21
C GLY A 79 -29.63 -13.66 -26.98
N SER A 80 -29.71 -12.59 -26.19
CA SER A 80 -30.98 -11.92 -25.86
C SER A 80 -31.49 -11.08 -27.03
N ASN A 81 -32.82 -10.89 -27.14
CA ASN A 81 -33.41 -10.08 -28.22
C ASN A 81 -32.78 -8.68 -28.26
N ARG A 82 -32.65 -8.02 -27.10
CA ARG A 82 -32.07 -6.68 -26.99
C ARG A 82 -30.61 -6.60 -27.46
N ALA A 83 -29.80 -7.63 -27.20
CA ALA A 83 -28.41 -7.68 -27.64
C ALA A 83 -28.32 -7.88 -29.16
N ASN A 84 -29.14 -8.78 -29.70
CA ASN A 84 -29.21 -9.08 -31.12
C ASN A 84 -29.79 -7.91 -31.94
N ASP A 85 -30.75 -7.18 -31.38
CA ASP A 85 -31.28 -5.96 -32.01
C ASP A 85 -30.23 -4.85 -32.07
N ARG A 86 -29.42 -4.71 -31.00
CA ARG A 86 -28.30 -3.75 -30.99
C ARG A 86 -27.22 -4.15 -32.01
N LEU A 87 -26.88 -5.43 -32.08
CA LEU A 87 -25.85 -5.95 -33.00
C LEU A 87 -26.31 -5.90 -34.47
N GLY A 88 -27.56 -6.27 -34.75
CA GLY A 88 -28.15 -6.12 -36.08
C GLY A 88 -28.16 -4.66 -36.53
N LEU A 89 -28.51 -3.73 -35.64
CA LEU A 89 -28.48 -2.30 -35.96
C LEU A 89 -27.05 -1.79 -36.22
N ALA A 90 -26.07 -2.27 -35.45
CA ALA A 90 -24.66 -1.94 -35.65
C ALA A 90 -24.14 -2.43 -37.02
N ARG A 91 -24.55 -3.62 -37.46
CA ARG A 91 -24.23 -4.17 -38.79
C ARG A 91 -24.87 -3.35 -39.92
N ALA A 92 -26.15 -2.99 -39.77
CA ALA A 92 -26.82 -2.13 -40.73
C ALA A 92 -26.16 -0.75 -40.84
N ASN A 93 -25.75 -0.16 -39.72
CA ASN A 93 -25.00 1.10 -39.69
C ASN A 93 -23.63 0.97 -40.37
N ALA A 94 -22.90 -0.13 -40.17
CA ALA A 94 -21.61 -0.35 -40.83
C ALA A 94 -21.74 -0.39 -42.36
N VAL A 95 -22.79 -1.03 -42.87
CA VAL A 95 -23.10 -1.06 -44.31
C VAL A 95 -23.51 0.32 -44.83
N ARG A 96 -24.36 1.05 -44.10
CA ARG A 96 -24.70 2.44 -44.44
C ARG A 96 -23.44 3.31 -44.53
N ASP A 97 -22.59 3.27 -43.51
CA ASP A 97 -21.40 4.11 -43.44
C ASP A 97 -20.42 3.77 -44.56
N PHE A 98 -20.33 2.50 -44.96
CA PHE A 98 -19.59 2.08 -46.14
C PHE A 98 -20.18 2.66 -47.43
N LEU A 99 -21.48 2.51 -47.67
CA LEU A 99 -22.14 3.02 -48.89
C LEU A 99 -22.01 4.55 -48.99
N VAL A 100 -22.16 5.28 -47.87
CA VAL A 100 -21.99 6.74 -47.82
C VAL A 100 -20.54 7.14 -48.09
N LYS A 101 -19.58 6.45 -47.47
CA LYS A 101 -18.15 6.71 -47.68
C LYS A 101 -17.72 6.59 -49.14
N TYR A 102 -18.38 5.72 -49.90
CA TYR A 102 -18.03 5.43 -51.29
C TYR A 102 -18.99 5.99 -52.35
N GLY A 103 -19.89 6.90 -51.97
CA GLY A 103 -20.58 7.78 -52.92
C GLY A 103 -22.09 7.89 -52.81
N ALA A 104 -22.76 7.01 -52.05
CA ALA A 104 -24.20 7.13 -51.83
C ALA A 104 -24.53 8.32 -50.91
N GLN A 105 -25.67 8.98 -51.10
CA GLN A 105 -26.09 10.06 -50.19
C GLN A 105 -26.68 9.47 -48.91
N ALA A 106 -26.35 10.05 -47.75
CA ALA A 106 -26.88 9.57 -46.47
C ALA A 106 -28.42 9.62 -46.41
N SER A 107 -29.05 10.56 -47.12
CA SER A 107 -30.51 10.68 -47.25
C SER A 107 -31.17 9.53 -48.02
N GLN A 108 -30.40 8.76 -48.81
CA GLN A 108 -30.91 7.61 -49.54
C GLN A 108 -30.96 6.36 -48.68
N ILE A 109 -30.31 6.33 -47.50
CA ILE A 109 -30.12 5.09 -46.74
C ILE A 109 -30.76 5.17 -45.36
N THR A 110 -31.60 4.18 -45.04
CA THR A 110 -32.16 3.98 -43.71
C THR A 110 -31.69 2.66 -43.12
N THR A 111 -31.53 2.57 -41.81
CA THR A 111 -31.01 1.38 -41.13
C THR A 111 -31.99 0.88 -40.09
N ALA A 112 -32.22 -0.43 -40.03
CA ALA A 112 -33.03 -1.09 -39.02
C ALA A 112 -32.39 -2.43 -38.62
N SER A 113 -32.92 -3.04 -37.58
CA SER A 113 -32.52 -4.37 -37.12
C SER A 113 -33.75 -5.24 -36.99
N ASP A 114 -33.64 -6.46 -37.48
CA ASP A 114 -34.62 -7.53 -37.24
C ASP A 114 -34.08 -8.56 -36.23
N GLY A 115 -32.84 -8.33 -35.75
CA GLY A 115 -32.19 -9.12 -34.72
C GLY A 115 -32.24 -10.60 -35.07
N LYS A 116 -32.81 -11.40 -34.15
CA LYS A 116 -33.02 -12.85 -34.35
C LYS A 116 -34.48 -13.23 -34.63
N GLN A 117 -35.36 -12.28 -34.91
CA GLN A 117 -36.82 -12.50 -35.00
C GLN A 117 -37.20 -13.34 -36.24
N ASN A 118 -36.49 -13.16 -37.37
CA ASN A 118 -36.72 -13.93 -38.61
C ASN A 118 -35.43 -14.60 -39.15
N PRO A 119 -34.98 -15.73 -38.56
CA PRO A 119 -33.84 -16.48 -39.08
C PRO A 119 -34.21 -17.14 -40.41
N ARG A 120 -33.43 -16.89 -41.47
CA ARG A 120 -33.61 -17.49 -42.81
C ARG A 120 -33.40 -19.00 -42.77
N TYR A 121 -32.61 -19.47 -41.81
CA TYR A 121 -32.35 -20.90 -41.56
C TYR A 121 -32.68 -21.24 -40.10
N PRO A 122 -33.97 -21.53 -39.79
CA PRO A 122 -34.45 -21.75 -38.41
C PRO A 122 -34.07 -23.10 -37.80
N GLY A 123 -33.37 -23.98 -38.54
CA GLY A 123 -32.85 -25.26 -38.01
C GLY A 123 -33.83 -26.43 -37.98
N GLN A 124 -34.50 -26.75 -39.10
CA GLN A 124 -35.38 -27.92 -39.20
C GLN A 124 -34.74 -29.09 -39.97
N ARG A 125 -34.00 -29.97 -39.26
CA ARG A 125 -33.85 -31.42 -39.55
C ARG A 125 -33.02 -32.11 -38.44
N PRO A 126 -33.32 -33.37 -38.06
CA PRO A 126 -32.66 -34.09 -36.95
C PRO A 126 -31.18 -34.49 -37.20
N THR A 127 -30.62 -34.14 -38.36
CA THR A 127 -29.18 -34.26 -38.66
C THR A 127 -28.47 -32.92 -38.85
N TYR A 128 -29.16 -31.79 -38.65
CA TYR A 128 -28.58 -30.45 -38.67
C TYR A 128 -28.73 -29.79 -37.30
N SER A 129 -27.87 -30.19 -36.37
CA SER A 129 -27.75 -29.56 -35.06
C SER A 129 -26.85 -28.34 -35.15
N ARG A 130 -27.35 -27.13 -34.91
CA ARG A 130 -26.57 -25.97 -34.41
C ARG A 130 -25.18 -25.75 -35.04
N THR A 131 -25.00 -26.03 -36.33
CA THR A 131 -23.66 -26.00 -36.93
C THR A 131 -23.22 -24.56 -37.25
N ASP A 132 -21.92 -24.36 -37.35
CA ASP A 132 -21.29 -23.06 -37.57
C ASP A 132 -21.80 -22.37 -38.85
N GLU A 133 -22.19 -23.17 -39.85
CA GLU A 133 -22.66 -22.75 -41.17
C GLU A 133 -24.06 -22.13 -41.12
N ALA A 134 -25.03 -22.75 -40.43
CA ALA A 134 -26.38 -22.17 -40.31
C ALA A 134 -26.38 -20.86 -39.51
N ARG A 135 -25.46 -20.72 -38.55
CA ARG A 135 -25.26 -19.45 -37.82
C ARG A 135 -24.61 -18.41 -38.73
N PHE A 136 -23.62 -18.80 -39.54
CA PHE A 136 -22.99 -17.93 -40.53
C PHE A 136 -24.02 -17.37 -41.51
N MET A 137 -24.87 -18.21 -42.10
CA MET A 137 -25.90 -17.80 -43.06
C MET A 137 -27.04 -16.95 -42.45
N ASN A 138 -27.22 -16.97 -41.13
CA ASN A 138 -28.19 -16.10 -40.45
C ASN A 138 -27.61 -14.72 -40.10
N ARG A 139 -26.28 -14.57 -40.03
CA ARG A 139 -25.57 -13.31 -39.76
C ARG A 139 -25.42 -12.48 -41.05
N ARG A 140 -26.55 -11.99 -41.57
CA ARG A 140 -26.66 -11.31 -42.87
C ARG A 140 -27.18 -9.88 -42.75
N VAL A 141 -27.15 -9.15 -43.86
CA VAL A 141 -27.89 -7.90 -44.06
C VAL A 141 -28.84 -8.03 -45.24
N SER A 142 -30.08 -7.59 -45.05
CA SER A 142 -31.08 -7.46 -46.11
C SER A 142 -31.15 -6.00 -46.59
N LEU A 143 -31.30 -5.81 -47.89
CA LEU A 143 -31.37 -4.53 -48.56
C LEU A 143 -32.70 -4.44 -49.30
N THR A 144 -33.54 -3.52 -48.85
CA THR A 144 -34.81 -3.20 -49.53
C THR A 144 -34.62 -1.91 -50.32
N VAL A 145 -34.80 -1.98 -51.63
CA VAL A 145 -34.64 -0.82 -52.52
C VAL A 145 -36.00 -0.27 -52.91
N THR A 146 -36.15 1.05 -52.85
CA THR A 146 -37.34 1.79 -53.23
C THR A 146 -37.00 2.75 -54.37
N ASP A 147 -37.85 2.79 -55.41
CA ASP A 147 -37.70 3.71 -56.52
C ASP A 147 -38.13 5.15 -56.18
N ALA A 148 -38.03 6.05 -57.17
CA ALA A 148 -38.40 7.45 -57.05
C ALA A 148 -39.89 7.70 -56.74
N GLN A 149 -40.75 6.70 -56.97
CA GLN A 149 -42.20 6.76 -56.76
C GLN A 149 -42.59 6.22 -55.37
N GLY A 150 -41.63 5.70 -54.60
CA GLY A 150 -41.89 5.09 -53.30
C GLY A 150 -42.25 3.61 -53.37
N ASN A 151 -42.15 2.97 -54.53
CA ASN A 151 -42.44 1.55 -54.69
C ASN A 151 -41.21 0.71 -54.38
N GLN A 152 -41.40 -0.39 -53.64
CA GLN A 152 -40.34 -1.35 -53.37
C GLN A 152 -40.02 -2.14 -54.65
N VAL A 153 -38.78 -2.03 -55.13
CA VAL A 153 -38.31 -2.66 -56.38
C VAL A 153 -37.38 -3.85 -56.14
N SER A 154 -36.81 -4.00 -54.94
CA SER A 154 -36.22 -5.26 -54.47
C SER A 154 -36.26 -5.37 -52.94
N ALA A 155 -36.19 -6.60 -52.44
CA ALA A 155 -35.83 -6.89 -51.05
C ALA A 155 -35.09 -8.22 -50.95
N GLY A 156 -33.84 -8.15 -50.48
CA GLY A 156 -33.00 -9.32 -50.25
C GLY A 156 -31.51 -8.96 -50.23
N GLY A 157 -30.67 -9.75 -50.87
CA GLY A 157 -29.21 -9.57 -50.85
C GLY A 157 -28.71 -8.35 -51.65
N VAL A 158 -27.42 -8.04 -51.53
CA VAL A 158 -26.79 -6.91 -52.23
C VAL A 158 -26.84 -7.05 -53.75
N GLY A 159 -26.78 -8.28 -54.29
CA GLY A 159 -26.94 -8.54 -55.72
C GLY A 159 -28.33 -8.18 -56.27
N GLU A 160 -29.39 -8.37 -55.48
CA GLU A 160 -30.75 -7.99 -55.89
C GLU A 160 -30.95 -6.47 -55.85
N ALA A 161 -30.36 -5.80 -54.85
CA ALA A 161 -30.35 -4.35 -54.77
C ALA A 161 -29.61 -3.71 -55.97
N ILE A 162 -28.47 -4.28 -56.38
CA ILE A 162 -27.73 -3.83 -57.57
C ILE A 162 -28.58 -4.00 -58.82
N ARG A 163 -29.17 -5.18 -59.04
CA ARG A 163 -30.03 -5.44 -60.22
C ARG A 163 -31.23 -4.48 -60.30
N ALA A 164 -31.82 -4.11 -59.17
CA ALA A 164 -32.97 -3.20 -59.13
C ALA A 164 -32.61 -1.73 -59.40
N VAL A 165 -31.40 -1.29 -59.04
CA VAL A 165 -30.90 0.06 -59.36
C VAL A 165 -30.28 0.11 -60.77
N GLU A 166 -29.81 -1.03 -61.29
CA GLU A 166 -29.20 -1.15 -62.63
C GLU A 166 -30.23 -1.39 -63.75
N ALA A 167 -31.46 -1.82 -63.43
CA ALA A 167 -32.50 -2.09 -64.42
C ALA A 167 -32.95 -0.81 -65.17
N PRO A 168 -32.95 -0.80 -66.52
CA PRO A 168 -33.47 0.31 -67.30
C PRO A 168 -35.00 0.37 -67.21
N LYS A 169 -35.53 1.58 -67.00
CA LYS A 169 -36.97 1.88 -66.98
C LYS A 169 -37.65 1.36 -68.26
N PRO A 170 -38.83 0.70 -68.21
CA PRO A 170 -39.57 0.33 -69.41
C PRO A 170 -40.01 1.60 -70.14
N ALA A 171 -39.76 1.66 -71.45
CA ALA A 171 -40.38 2.66 -72.32
C ALA A 171 -41.90 2.42 -72.40
N PRO A 172 -42.72 3.47 -72.50
CA PRO A 172 -44.16 3.36 -72.66
C PRO A 172 -44.49 2.71 -74.00
N GLN A 173 -45.52 1.85 -74.01
CA GLN A 173 -46.05 1.22 -75.22
C GLN A 173 -46.43 2.26 -76.29
N PRO A 174 -46.01 2.04 -77.54
CA PRO A 174 -46.76 2.45 -78.70
C PRO A 174 -47.64 1.29 -79.19
N SER A 175 -48.84 1.68 -79.60
CA SER A 175 -49.88 0.94 -80.30
C SER A 175 -49.38 0.15 -81.53
N PRO A 176 -50.15 -0.86 -81.96
CA PRO A 176 -49.80 -1.70 -83.09
C PRO A 176 -49.99 -0.91 -84.38
N ASP A 177 -48.92 -0.71 -85.15
CA ASP A 177 -49.09 -0.87 -86.58
C ASP A 177 -47.87 -1.51 -87.23
N CYS A 178 -48.21 -2.57 -87.93
CA CYS A 178 -47.39 -3.54 -88.59
C CYS A 178 -47.12 -3.03 -90.01
N CYS A 179 -45.93 -3.31 -90.54
CA CYS A 179 -45.66 -3.50 -91.96
C CYS A 179 -46.35 -2.57 -92.99
N ASN A 180 -45.56 -1.73 -93.66
CA ASN A 180 -45.17 -2.00 -95.05
C ASN A 180 -44.42 -0.82 -95.69
N GLU A 181 -43.73 -1.12 -96.79
CA GLU A 181 -43.36 -0.20 -97.88
C GLU A 181 -41.89 0.24 -98.07
N ILE A 182 -40.88 -0.61 -97.77
CA ILE A 182 -39.59 -0.60 -98.53
C ILE A 182 -39.13 -2.02 -98.91
N LEU A 183 -40.10 -2.93 -99.13
CA LEU A 183 -39.94 -4.13 -99.97
C LEU A 183 -41.16 -4.26 -100.89
N LYS A 184 -41.40 -3.21 -101.67
CA LYS A 184 -42.00 -3.33 -102.99
C LYS A 184 -41.08 -2.65 -103.98
N ARG A 185 -40.16 -3.45 -104.50
CA ARG A 185 -39.64 -3.39 -105.88
C ARG A 185 -38.66 -4.54 -106.08
N LEU A 186 -39.17 -5.75 -105.92
CA LEU A 186 -38.86 -6.79 -106.90
C LEU A 186 -40.00 -6.73 -107.92
N ASP A 187 -39.67 -6.26 -109.12
CA ASP A 187 -40.26 -6.63 -110.41
C ASP A 187 -40.06 -5.49 -111.41
N ARG A 188 -38.90 -5.51 -112.06
CA ARG A 188 -38.78 -5.05 -113.45
C ARG A 188 -37.96 -6.06 -114.23
N LEU A 189 -38.66 -7.10 -114.68
CA LEU A 189 -38.20 -8.19 -115.53
C LEU A 189 -37.89 -7.77 -116.98
N ASP A 190 -37.58 -6.49 -117.25
CA ASP A 190 -37.25 -6.00 -118.60
C ASP A 190 -35.79 -5.50 -118.77
N GLU A 191 -34.99 -5.48 -117.69
CA GLU A 191 -33.56 -5.09 -117.78
C GLU A 191 -32.60 -6.24 -118.13
N ILE A 192 -33.05 -7.49 -118.07
CA ILE A 192 -32.25 -8.69 -118.41
C ILE A 192 -32.19 -8.94 -119.92
N ALA A 193 -33.17 -8.46 -120.71
CA ALA A 193 -33.20 -8.65 -122.17
C ALA A 193 -32.40 -7.61 -122.98
N LYS A 194 -31.90 -6.54 -122.33
CA LYS A 194 -31.03 -5.52 -122.94
C LYS A 194 -29.54 -5.79 -122.70
N MET A 195 -29.18 -6.37 -121.55
CA MET A 195 -27.79 -6.79 -121.23
C MET A 195 -27.24 -7.92 -122.13
N LEU A 196 -28.10 -8.73 -122.76
CA LEU A 196 -27.68 -9.81 -123.67
C LEU A 196 -27.35 -9.34 -125.11
N ARG A 197 -27.64 -8.09 -125.48
CA ARG A 197 -27.20 -7.51 -126.76
C ARG A 197 -25.92 -6.68 -126.62
N ASP A 198 -25.72 -5.98 -125.51
CA ASP A 198 -24.49 -5.22 -125.26
C ASP A 198 -23.27 -6.12 -124.91
N LEU A 199 -23.50 -7.36 -124.45
CA LEU A 199 -22.44 -8.35 -124.20
C LEU A 199 -21.97 -9.11 -125.46
N ALA A 200 -22.67 -8.96 -126.58
CA ALA A 200 -22.28 -9.51 -127.88
C ALA A 200 -21.31 -8.57 -128.62
N ASP A 201 -21.48 -7.25 -128.50
CA ASP A 201 -20.62 -6.26 -129.18
C ASP A 201 -19.32 -5.96 -128.41
N ALA A 202 -19.29 -6.10 -127.08
CA ALA A 202 -18.05 -6.00 -126.29
C ALA A 202 -17.07 -7.18 -126.47
N ASN A 203 -17.54 -8.34 -126.96
CA ASN A 203 -16.70 -9.51 -127.21
C ASN A 203 -15.94 -9.45 -128.55
N ALA A 204 -16.30 -8.55 -129.46
CA ALA A 204 -15.59 -8.35 -130.72
C ALA A 204 -14.34 -7.47 -130.56
N ASP A 205 -14.39 -6.46 -129.67
CA ASP A 205 -13.27 -5.55 -129.42
C ASP A 205 -12.18 -6.18 -128.53
N LEU A 206 -12.57 -7.02 -127.55
CA LEU A 206 -11.67 -7.82 -126.73
C LEU A 206 -10.86 -8.87 -127.52
N ARG A 207 -11.38 -9.36 -128.65
CA ARG A 207 -10.63 -10.30 -129.52
C ARG A 207 -9.52 -9.62 -130.32
N LYS A 208 -9.61 -8.31 -130.55
CA LYS A 208 -8.59 -7.54 -131.28
C LYS A 208 -7.43 -7.13 -130.35
N GLN A 209 -7.73 -6.76 -129.11
CA GLN A 209 -6.72 -6.39 -128.10
C GLN A 209 -5.95 -7.62 -127.53
N VAL A 210 -6.53 -8.83 -127.56
CA VAL A 210 -5.84 -10.08 -127.15
C VAL A 210 -4.83 -10.58 -128.21
N ALA A 211 -4.96 -10.19 -129.48
CA ALA A 211 -4.01 -10.57 -130.53
C ALA A 211 -2.70 -9.76 -130.44
N GLU A 212 -2.77 -8.49 -130.06
CA GLU A 212 -1.59 -7.62 -129.88
C GLU A 212 -0.84 -7.90 -128.57
N LEU A 213 -1.53 -8.35 -127.51
CA LEU A 213 -0.89 -8.75 -126.24
C LEU A 213 -0.19 -10.13 -126.28
N ARG A 214 -0.54 -11.01 -127.22
CA ARG A 214 0.16 -12.31 -127.40
C ARG A 214 1.55 -12.18 -128.05
N GLY A 215 1.76 -11.17 -128.90
CA GLY A 215 3.09 -10.90 -129.49
C GLY A 215 4.09 -10.30 -128.49
N ALA A 216 3.61 -9.56 -127.49
CA ALA A 216 4.43 -9.03 -126.41
C ALA A 216 4.80 -10.11 -125.36
N GLU A 217 4.00 -11.17 -125.23
CA GLU A 217 4.22 -12.29 -124.30
C GLU A 217 5.36 -13.23 -124.75
N ASP A 218 5.51 -13.48 -126.06
CA ASP A 218 6.58 -14.36 -126.58
C ASP A 218 7.98 -13.73 -126.50
N THR A 219 8.07 -12.40 -126.62
CA THR A 219 9.33 -11.65 -126.48
C THR A 219 9.78 -11.56 -125.02
N LEU A 220 8.84 -11.53 -124.07
CA LEU A 220 9.13 -11.61 -122.63
C LEU A 220 9.53 -13.02 -122.19
N ARG A 221 8.99 -14.09 -122.80
CA ARG A 221 9.38 -15.47 -122.52
C ARG A 221 10.83 -15.80 -122.86
N GLN A 222 11.35 -15.28 -123.99
CA GLN A 222 12.75 -15.50 -124.36
C GLN A 222 13.74 -14.77 -123.43
N ASN A 223 13.40 -13.55 -122.98
CA ASN A 223 14.20 -12.82 -122.00
C ASN A 223 14.13 -13.45 -120.59
N GLN A 224 13.02 -14.12 -120.25
CA GLN A 224 12.84 -14.82 -118.98
C GLN A 224 13.66 -16.13 -118.91
N GLN A 225 13.90 -16.79 -120.04
CA GLN A 225 14.64 -18.06 -120.10
C GLN A 225 16.17 -17.88 -120.03
N ALA A 226 16.70 -16.77 -120.54
CA ALA A 226 18.11 -16.39 -120.37
C ALA A 226 18.43 -15.98 -118.92
N LEU A 227 17.48 -15.35 -118.21
CA LEU A 227 17.63 -14.98 -116.80
C LEU A 227 17.48 -16.19 -115.84
N GLN A 228 16.70 -17.21 -116.22
CA GLN A 228 16.53 -18.43 -115.42
C GLN A 228 17.79 -19.29 -115.32
N ASN A 229 18.62 -19.35 -116.38
CA ASN A 229 19.86 -20.13 -116.35
C ASN A 229 20.98 -19.47 -115.52
N GLN A 230 20.96 -18.15 -115.32
CA GLN A 230 21.87 -17.46 -114.39
C GLN A 230 21.40 -17.51 -112.93
N VAL A 231 20.09 -17.65 -112.67
CA VAL A 231 19.54 -17.81 -111.31
C VAL A 231 19.64 -19.26 -110.81
N ALA A 232 19.70 -20.26 -111.70
CA ALA A 232 19.80 -21.68 -111.34
C ALA A 232 21.17 -22.12 -110.77
N ALA A 233 22.23 -21.31 -110.95
CA ALA A 233 23.57 -21.57 -110.40
C ALA A 233 23.86 -20.80 -109.09
N ALA A 234 22.91 -19.99 -108.59
CA ALA A 234 23.03 -19.31 -107.30
C ALA A 234 22.25 -20.10 -106.22
N PRO A 235 22.79 -20.28 -105.00
CA PRO A 235 22.06 -20.96 -103.93
C PRO A 235 20.77 -20.19 -103.60
N LYS A 236 19.64 -20.90 -103.70
CA LYS A 236 18.29 -20.35 -103.44
C LYS A 236 18.20 -19.85 -101.98
N PRO A 237 17.74 -18.61 -101.73
CA PRO A 237 17.37 -18.17 -100.39
C PRO A 237 16.20 -19.03 -99.88
N PRO A 238 16.17 -19.37 -98.58
CA PRO A 238 15.08 -20.18 -98.02
C PRO A 238 13.71 -19.51 -98.26
N SER A 239 12.68 -20.30 -98.57
CA SER A 239 11.34 -19.78 -98.87
C SER A 239 10.73 -19.07 -97.64
N THR A 240 9.75 -18.18 -97.81
CA THR A 240 9.06 -17.56 -96.66
C THR A 240 8.43 -18.61 -95.73
N THR A 241 8.01 -19.75 -96.27
CA THR A 241 7.52 -20.89 -95.49
C THR A 241 8.67 -21.65 -94.80
N ASP A 242 9.85 -21.80 -95.42
CA ASP A 242 11.02 -22.42 -94.79
C ASP A 242 11.66 -21.51 -93.75
N ILE A 243 11.70 -20.20 -93.98
CA ILE A 243 12.09 -19.19 -93.00
C ILE A 243 11.04 -19.13 -91.90
N ALA A 244 9.74 -19.10 -92.20
CA ALA A 244 8.71 -19.12 -91.17
C ALA A 244 8.73 -20.43 -90.38
N THR A 245 9.01 -21.57 -91.01
CA THR A 245 9.12 -22.86 -90.33
C THR A 245 10.41 -22.96 -89.53
N GLU A 246 11.53 -22.45 -90.02
CA GLU A 246 12.81 -22.42 -89.28
C GLU A 246 12.78 -21.35 -88.18
N VAL A 247 12.15 -20.21 -88.40
CA VAL A 247 11.87 -19.18 -87.39
C VAL A 247 10.89 -19.72 -86.37
N GLN A 248 9.83 -20.42 -86.76
CA GLN A 248 8.89 -21.06 -85.83
C GLN A 248 9.58 -22.20 -85.06
N ARG A 249 10.42 -23.00 -85.70
CA ARG A 249 11.22 -24.06 -85.08
C ARG A 249 12.29 -23.49 -84.16
N THR A 250 12.88 -22.35 -84.51
CA THR A 250 13.83 -21.59 -83.68
C THR A 250 13.11 -20.87 -82.53
N ILE A 251 11.90 -20.37 -82.74
CA ILE A 251 11.04 -19.77 -81.72
C ILE A 251 10.59 -20.85 -80.74
N GLU A 252 10.16 -22.02 -81.21
CA GLU A 252 9.77 -23.17 -80.37
C GLU A 252 10.97 -23.81 -79.68
N ALA A 253 12.14 -23.88 -80.32
CA ALA A 253 13.39 -24.34 -79.70
C ALA A 253 13.93 -23.34 -78.66
N ASN A 254 13.65 -22.04 -78.82
CA ASN A 254 13.98 -21.00 -77.83
C ASN A 254 12.83 -20.70 -76.86
N ARG A 255 11.68 -21.37 -76.98
CA ARG A 255 10.55 -21.18 -76.06
C ARG A 255 10.83 -21.98 -74.80
N LEU A 256 11.21 -21.28 -73.74
CA LEU A 256 11.35 -21.90 -72.44
C LEU A 256 10.02 -22.59 -72.05
N PRO A 257 10.06 -23.88 -71.70
CA PRO A 257 8.86 -24.63 -71.38
C PRO A 257 8.25 -24.08 -70.11
N ARG A 258 6.99 -23.65 -70.24
CA ARG A 258 6.30 -22.99 -69.15
C ARG A 258 5.90 -23.94 -68.04
N PHE A 259 5.67 -25.22 -68.31
CA PHE A 259 5.31 -26.23 -67.31
C PHE A 259 6.17 -27.48 -67.45
N GLN A 260 6.59 -28.05 -66.32
CA GLN A 260 7.35 -29.30 -66.20
C GLN A 260 6.81 -30.11 -65.02
N LEU A 261 6.64 -31.41 -65.19
CA LEU A 261 6.38 -32.34 -64.10
C LEU A 261 7.73 -32.87 -63.61
N LEU A 262 8.26 -32.26 -62.56
CA LEU A 262 9.60 -32.50 -62.03
C LEU A 262 9.80 -33.90 -61.44
N GLY A 263 8.72 -34.58 -61.03
CA GLY A 263 8.79 -35.94 -60.55
C GLY A 263 7.42 -36.53 -60.19
N VAL A 264 7.23 -37.80 -60.55
CA VAL A 264 6.30 -38.72 -59.89
C VAL A 264 7.16 -39.83 -59.32
N ASN A 265 7.48 -39.73 -58.03
CA ASN A 265 8.51 -40.54 -57.38
C ASN A 265 7.88 -41.44 -56.31
N VAL A 266 8.39 -42.66 -56.19
CA VAL A 266 8.03 -43.65 -55.17
C VAL A 266 9.29 -44.15 -54.50
N GLY A 267 9.24 -44.38 -53.19
CA GLY A 267 10.37 -44.93 -52.45
C GLY A 267 10.04 -45.18 -50.99
N ALA A 268 11.03 -45.01 -50.12
CA ALA A 268 10.86 -45.27 -48.70
C ALA A 268 11.54 -44.22 -47.81
N ASP A 269 10.98 -44.06 -46.60
CA ASP A 269 11.62 -43.35 -45.50
C ASP A 269 12.61 -44.26 -44.73
N ASP A 270 13.29 -43.69 -43.73
CA ASP A 270 14.21 -44.38 -42.82
C ASP A 270 13.55 -45.51 -42.01
N ALA A 271 12.25 -45.41 -41.76
CA ALA A 271 11.42 -46.46 -41.16
C ALA A 271 10.90 -47.50 -42.17
N ARG A 272 11.36 -47.45 -43.43
CA ARG A 272 10.96 -48.34 -44.54
C ARG A 272 9.49 -48.25 -44.93
N HIS A 273 8.81 -47.17 -44.61
CA HIS A 273 7.46 -46.92 -45.08
C HIS A 273 7.47 -46.38 -46.50
N THR A 274 6.49 -46.78 -47.30
CA THR A 274 6.30 -46.27 -48.65
C THR A 274 6.04 -44.77 -48.64
N THR A 275 6.81 -44.03 -49.43
CA THR A 275 6.64 -42.60 -49.67
C THR A 275 6.31 -42.34 -51.12
N PHE A 276 5.45 -41.37 -51.38
CA PHE A 276 5.14 -40.88 -52.71
C PHE A 276 5.38 -39.37 -52.79
N THR A 277 5.93 -38.90 -53.91
CA THR A 277 6.12 -37.46 -54.15
C THR A 277 5.73 -37.10 -55.56
N GLY A 278 4.85 -36.12 -55.70
CA GLY A 278 4.49 -35.50 -56.97
C GLY A 278 4.92 -34.04 -56.98
N LYS A 279 5.80 -33.64 -57.91
CA LYS A 279 6.31 -32.25 -57.98
C LYS A 279 6.10 -31.69 -59.38
N GLY A 280 5.46 -30.52 -59.48
CA GLY A 280 5.28 -29.75 -60.70
C GLY A 280 5.88 -28.35 -60.59
N ARG A 281 6.37 -27.81 -61.71
CA ARG A 281 6.93 -26.45 -61.81
C ARG A 281 6.36 -25.75 -63.03
N TYR A 282 5.92 -24.51 -62.83
CA TYR A 282 5.60 -23.56 -63.88
C TYR A 282 6.62 -22.42 -63.87
N PHE A 283 7.27 -22.14 -64.99
CA PHE A 283 8.30 -21.10 -65.12
C PHE A 283 8.08 -20.25 -66.37
N ALA A 284 7.80 -18.97 -66.20
CA ALA A 284 7.45 -18.06 -67.28
C ALA A 284 8.32 -16.79 -67.24
N PRO A 285 9.39 -16.71 -68.05
CA PRO A 285 10.10 -15.46 -68.28
C PRO A 285 9.22 -14.51 -69.08
N PHE A 286 9.19 -13.24 -68.67
CA PHE A 286 8.44 -12.18 -69.36
C PHE A 286 9.34 -11.08 -69.93
N ASN A 287 10.63 -11.06 -69.58
CA ASN A 287 11.69 -10.42 -70.35
C ASN A 287 13.05 -11.10 -70.07
N GLU A 288 14.15 -10.50 -70.53
CA GLU A 288 15.51 -11.03 -70.33
C GLU A 288 15.94 -11.08 -68.86
N ARG A 289 15.37 -10.22 -68.01
CA ARG A 289 15.70 -10.14 -66.58
C ARG A 289 14.74 -10.94 -65.71
N PHE A 290 13.44 -10.77 -65.90
CA PHE A 290 12.45 -11.24 -64.95
C PHE A 290 11.68 -12.48 -65.43
N ALA A 291 11.44 -13.40 -64.50
CA ALA A 291 10.54 -14.53 -64.65
C ALA A 291 9.63 -14.69 -63.43
N PHE A 292 8.46 -15.25 -63.67
CA PHE A 292 7.59 -15.78 -62.64
C PHE A 292 7.80 -17.27 -62.52
N GLU A 293 7.87 -17.77 -61.29
CA GLU A 293 7.99 -19.19 -61.00
C GLU A 293 6.94 -19.61 -59.97
N ALA A 294 6.27 -20.73 -60.26
CA ALA A 294 5.39 -21.40 -59.33
C ALA A 294 5.77 -22.87 -59.24
N GLN A 295 5.84 -23.44 -58.03
CA GLN A 295 6.03 -24.87 -57.82
C GLN A 295 4.91 -25.42 -56.94
N ALA A 296 4.51 -26.66 -57.20
CA ALA A 296 3.59 -27.39 -56.37
C ALA A 296 4.18 -28.77 -56.08
N GLU A 297 4.16 -29.18 -54.83
CA GLU A 297 4.68 -30.46 -54.39
C GLU A 297 3.68 -31.12 -53.44
N TYR A 298 3.39 -32.40 -53.68
CA TYR A 298 2.61 -33.24 -52.79
C TYR A 298 3.53 -34.35 -52.28
N LEU A 299 3.64 -34.48 -50.96
CA LEU A 299 4.40 -35.52 -50.30
C LEU A 299 3.47 -36.38 -49.46
N TYR A 300 3.54 -37.68 -49.67
CA TYR A 300 2.84 -38.67 -48.89
C TYR A 300 3.86 -39.56 -48.19
N PHE A 301 3.66 -39.73 -46.90
CA PHE A 301 4.30 -40.72 -46.06
C PHE A 301 3.20 -41.47 -45.30
N LYS A 302 3.54 -42.58 -44.64
CA LYS A 302 2.54 -43.40 -43.93
C LYS A 302 1.77 -42.61 -42.87
N ASN A 303 2.44 -41.74 -42.11
CA ASN A 303 1.86 -41.02 -40.97
C ASN A 303 1.66 -39.52 -41.21
N GLN A 304 2.04 -39.00 -42.39
CA GLN A 304 2.02 -37.58 -42.69
C GLN A 304 1.70 -37.34 -44.17
N ARG A 305 0.89 -36.31 -44.44
CA ARG A 305 0.57 -35.84 -45.79
C ARG A 305 0.88 -34.36 -45.86
N GLU A 306 1.58 -33.95 -46.91
CA GLU A 306 2.03 -32.57 -47.05
C GLU A 306 1.73 -32.06 -48.46
N GLY A 307 1.20 -30.85 -48.55
CA GLY A 307 1.07 -30.11 -49.80
C GLY A 307 1.83 -28.80 -49.68
N GLN A 308 2.81 -28.56 -50.55
CA GLN A 308 3.55 -27.32 -50.63
C GLN A 308 3.26 -26.62 -51.96
N PHE A 309 3.13 -25.30 -51.89
CA PHE A 309 2.97 -24.43 -53.02
C PHE A 309 3.90 -23.21 -52.89
N ASP A 310 4.70 -22.98 -53.91
CA ASP A 310 5.70 -21.93 -53.95
C ASP A 310 5.36 -20.95 -55.08
N LEU A 311 5.44 -19.66 -54.79
CA LEU A 311 5.25 -18.58 -55.75
C LEU A 311 6.38 -17.58 -55.63
N GLY A 312 6.99 -17.19 -56.74
CA GLY A 312 8.07 -16.22 -56.69
C GLY A 312 8.38 -15.53 -57.99
N LEU A 313 9.22 -14.51 -57.84
CA LEU A 313 9.80 -13.76 -58.94
C LEU A 313 11.30 -14.00 -58.96
N VAL A 314 11.84 -14.14 -60.16
CA VAL A 314 13.26 -14.35 -60.43
C VAL A 314 13.78 -13.18 -61.26
N ASP A 315 14.85 -12.54 -60.84
CA ASP A 315 15.55 -11.47 -61.54
C ASP A 315 16.98 -11.92 -61.91
N ARG A 316 17.29 -11.92 -63.20
CA ARG A 316 18.58 -12.28 -63.76
C ARG A 316 19.36 -11.04 -64.15
N MET A 317 20.55 -10.92 -63.58
CA MET A 317 21.53 -9.86 -63.80
C MET A 317 22.82 -10.47 -64.37
N GLY A 318 22.79 -10.80 -65.66
CA GLY A 318 23.91 -11.43 -66.36
C GLY A 318 24.16 -12.87 -65.89
N ALA A 319 25.27 -13.07 -65.18
CA ALA A 319 25.62 -14.35 -64.55
C ALA A 319 25.04 -14.49 -63.13
N ALA A 320 24.55 -13.43 -62.51
CA ALA A 320 23.87 -13.50 -61.22
C ALA A 320 22.35 -13.62 -61.40
N GLN A 321 21.68 -14.30 -60.50
CA GLN A 321 20.23 -14.43 -60.48
C GLN A 321 19.72 -14.40 -59.03
N VAL A 322 18.70 -13.60 -58.77
CA VAL A 322 18.07 -13.48 -57.46
C VAL A 322 16.63 -13.95 -57.56
N GLY A 323 16.18 -14.79 -56.63
CA GLY A 323 14.80 -15.24 -56.55
C GLY A 323 14.19 -14.91 -55.20
N LEU A 324 12.98 -14.35 -55.20
CA LEU A 324 12.19 -14.08 -54.00
C LEU A 324 10.89 -14.89 -54.07
N PHE A 325 10.67 -15.72 -53.06
CA PHE A 325 9.56 -16.67 -53.02
C PHE A 325 8.75 -16.54 -51.74
N ALA A 326 7.44 -16.71 -51.86
CA ALA A 326 6.52 -17.03 -50.78
C ALA A 326 6.06 -18.48 -50.97
N SER A 327 6.34 -19.29 -49.96
CA SER A 327 6.01 -20.70 -49.90
C SER A 327 4.90 -20.91 -48.87
N PHE A 328 3.96 -21.78 -49.18
CA PHE A 328 2.87 -22.18 -48.30
C PHE A 328 2.85 -23.70 -48.22
N LYS A 329 2.71 -24.24 -47.01
CA LYS A 329 2.64 -25.68 -46.79
C LYS A 329 1.46 -26.03 -45.92
N HIS A 330 0.63 -26.97 -46.36
CA HIS A 330 -0.35 -27.65 -45.54
C HIS A 330 0.22 -29.00 -45.10
N VAL A 331 0.03 -29.34 -43.82
CA VAL A 331 0.46 -30.62 -43.25
C VAL A 331 -0.70 -31.24 -42.49
N ASP A 332 -0.94 -32.51 -42.74
CA ASP A 332 -1.83 -33.37 -41.98
C ASP A 332 -1.00 -34.50 -41.37
N LEU A 333 -0.99 -34.58 -40.03
CA LEU A 333 -0.24 -35.57 -39.26
C LEU A 333 -1.25 -36.51 -38.59
N GLN A 334 -1.17 -37.82 -38.86
CA GLN A 334 -2.15 -38.80 -38.34
C GLN A 334 -2.19 -38.88 -36.81
N SER A 335 -1.12 -38.46 -36.11
CA SER A 335 -1.06 -38.44 -34.64
C SER A 335 -1.74 -37.21 -34.01
N TYR A 336 -2.25 -36.30 -34.84
CA TYR A 336 -2.85 -35.02 -34.43
C TYR A 336 -4.29 -34.93 -34.97
N GLN A 337 -5.13 -34.13 -34.32
CA GLN A 337 -6.57 -34.08 -34.63
C GLN A 337 -6.88 -33.29 -35.90
N ASN A 338 -6.05 -32.29 -36.20
CA ASN A 338 -6.24 -31.36 -37.30
C ASN A 338 -4.94 -31.20 -38.10
N GLY A 339 -5.08 -30.82 -39.38
CA GLY A 339 -3.96 -30.32 -40.18
C GLY A 339 -3.67 -28.85 -39.92
N GLY A 340 -2.53 -28.37 -40.38
CA GLY A 340 -2.10 -26.98 -40.19
C GLY A 340 -1.45 -26.37 -41.43
N ASN A 341 -1.65 -25.06 -41.61
CA ASN A 341 -1.03 -24.27 -42.66
C ASN A 341 0.20 -23.54 -42.13
N MET A 342 1.21 -23.42 -42.98
CA MET A 342 2.47 -22.74 -42.70
C MET A 342 2.89 -21.89 -43.89
N GLY A 343 3.66 -20.84 -43.62
CA GLY A 343 4.14 -19.91 -44.63
C GLY A 343 5.58 -19.49 -44.39
N GLN A 344 6.37 -19.46 -45.46
CA GLN A 344 7.79 -19.15 -45.43
C GLN A 344 8.17 -18.23 -46.58
N ALA A 345 8.92 -17.17 -46.29
CA ALA A 345 9.58 -16.36 -47.32
C ALA A 345 10.97 -16.95 -47.59
N ALA A 346 11.37 -17.04 -48.85
CA ALA A 346 12.70 -17.50 -49.24
C ALA A 346 13.36 -16.50 -50.19
N LEU A 347 14.63 -16.20 -49.92
CA LEU A 347 15.52 -15.44 -50.78
C LEU A 347 16.61 -16.36 -51.30
N THR A 348 16.87 -16.32 -52.60
CA THR A 348 17.91 -17.09 -53.28
C THR A 348 18.81 -16.17 -54.08
N VAL A 349 20.11 -16.45 -54.10
CA VAL A 349 21.10 -15.75 -54.91
C VAL A 349 22.00 -16.78 -55.58
N ASP A 350 21.78 -16.99 -56.88
CA ASP A 350 22.46 -17.97 -57.72
C ASP A 350 23.51 -17.29 -58.63
N TYR A 351 24.67 -17.92 -58.77
CA TYR A 351 25.67 -17.63 -59.80
C TYR A 351 25.64 -18.71 -60.89
N ILE A 352 25.39 -18.28 -62.13
CA ILE A 352 25.26 -19.11 -63.32
C ILE A 352 26.60 -19.19 -64.06
N PHE A 353 27.06 -20.41 -64.31
CA PHE A 353 28.28 -20.73 -65.05
C PHE A 353 28.01 -21.74 -66.17
N GLY A 354 29.01 -22.06 -66.98
CA GLY A 354 28.83 -22.85 -68.21
C GLY A 354 28.30 -24.28 -68.03
N ARG A 355 28.37 -24.84 -66.81
CA ARG A 355 27.88 -26.19 -66.51
C ARG A 355 26.75 -26.19 -65.47
N GLY A 356 26.18 -25.04 -65.13
CA GLY A 356 25.08 -24.97 -64.17
C GLY A 356 25.04 -23.69 -63.35
N LYS A 357 24.60 -23.81 -62.10
CA LYS A 357 24.51 -22.72 -61.15
C LYS A 357 24.77 -23.18 -59.72
N VAL A 358 25.28 -22.28 -58.90
CA VAL A 358 25.49 -22.46 -57.47
C VAL A 358 25.07 -21.19 -56.75
N GLY A 359 24.39 -21.31 -55.61
CA GLY A 359 23.85 -20.18 -54.91
C GLY A 359 23.72 -20.38 -53.41
N PHE A 360 23.28 -19.32 -52.75
CA PHE A 360 22.89 -19.34 -51.34
C PHE A 360 21.41 -19.06 -51.23
N TYR A 361 20.79 -19.61 -50.20
CA TYR A 361 19.42 -19.28 -49.84
C TYR A 361 19.28 -19.02 -48.35
N GLY A 362 18.29 -18.20 -48.01
CA GLY A 362 17.84 -17.97 -46.64
C GLY A 362 16.33 -17.95 -46.61
N THR A 363 15.75 -18.51 -45.55
CA THR A 363 14.30 -18.54 -45.38
C THR A 363 13.89 -18.05 -44.02
N LYS A 364 12.67 -17.49 -43.96
CA LYS A 364 12.04 -17.03 -42.73
C LYS A 364 10.58 -17.44 -42.69
N GLY A 365 10.18 -18.14 -41.64
CA GLY A 365 8.76 -18.39 -41.35
C GLY A 365 8.02 -17.07 -41.10
N PHE A 366 6.86 -16.89 -41.74
CA PHE A 366 5.98 -15.73 -41.51
C PHE A 366 4.57 -16.13 -41.09
N MET A 367 4.22 -17.41 -41.19
CA MET A 367 2.92 -17.93 -40.78
C MET A 367 3.14 -19.24 -40.02
N ASP A 368 3.14 -19.14 -38.69
CA ASP A 368 3.29 -20.22 -37.72
C ASP A 368 2.08 -20.20 -36.79
N SER A 369 1.05 -21.03 -36.98
CA SER A 369 -0.10 -20.99 -36.06
C SER A 369 -1.17 -22.08 -36.20
N GLY A 370 -1.03 -23.07 -37.07
CA GLY A 370 -2.00 -24.17 -37.10
C GLY A 370 -1.92 -25.00 -35.81
N VAL A 371 -2.86 -24.81 -34.87
CA VAL A 371 -3.04 -25.74 -33.75
C VAL A 371 -3.54 -27.06 -34.32
N VAL A 372 -2.66 -28.04 -34.35
CA VAL A 372 -2.92 -29.37 -34.94
C VAL A 372 -3.53 -30.32 -33.92
N ASN A 373 -3.40 -30.06 -32.62
CA ASN A 373 -4.00 -30.90 -31.59
C ASN A 373 -4.19 -30.14 -30.29
N THR A 374 -5.33 -30.40 -29.63
CA THR A 374 -5.65 -29.87 -28.31
C THR A 374 -6.12 -31.01 -27.42
N THR A 375 -5.38 -31.30 -26.36
CA THR A 375 -5.71 -32.39 -25.42
C THR A 375 -5.63 -31.90 -23.98
N ASN A 376 -6.31 -32.55 -23.04
CA ASN A 376 -6.11 -32.25 -21.62
C ASN A 376 -4.70 -32.70 -21.19
N ALA A 377 -4.02 -31.86 -20.42
CA ALA A 377 -2.77 -32.22 -19.77
C ALA A 377 -3.01 -33.37 -18.78
N LYS A 378 -1.99 -34.19 -18.55
CA LYS A 378 -2.01 -35.24 -17.53
C LYS A 378 -1.07 -34.87 -16.40
N ASP A 379 -1.47 -35.19 -15.18
CA ASP A 379 -0.62 -35.10 -14.01
C ASP A 379 0.57 -36.09 -14.17
N PRO A 380 1.82 -35.62 -14.01
CA PRO A 380 3.01 -36.43 -14.32
C PRO A 380 3.26 -37.57 -13.33
N VAL A 381 2.61 -37.57 -12.14
CA VAL A 381 2.81 -38.58 -11.10
C VAL A 381 1.66 -39.59 -11.10
N THR A 382 0.43 -39.10 -11.22
CA THR A 382 -0.80 -39.90 -11.08
C THR A 382 -1.43 -40.28 -12.42
N GLY A 383 -1.07 -39.62 -13.52
CA GLY A 383 -1.67 -39.82 -14.84
C GLY A 383 -3.09 -39.27 -15.00
N ALA A 384 -3.65 -38.62 -13.96
CA ALA A 384 -4.99 -38.05 -13.98
C ALA A 384 -5.10 -36.87 -14.97
N LEU A 385 -6.27 -36.69 -15.58
CA LEU A 385 -6.52 -35.56 -16.49
C LEU A 385 -6.64 -34.24 -15.70
N LEU A 386 -5.91 -33.23 -16.14
CA LEU A 386 -5.97 -31.85 -15.64
C LEU A 386 -6.93 -31.06 -16.53
N ASN A 387 -8.23 -31.12 -16.23
CA ASN A 387 -9.29 -30.55 -17.07
C ASN A 387 -9.23 -29.02 -17.27
N SER A 388 -8.42 -28.30 -16.48
CA SER A 388 -8.20 -26.85 -16.59
C SER A 388 -6.92 -26.48 -17.34
N ILE A 389 -6.14 -27.47 -17.78
CA ILE A 389 -4.89 -27.27 -18.51
C ILE A 389 -4.94 -28.08 -19.80
N LEU A 390 -4.97 -27.40 -20.93
CA LEU A 390 -4.83 -27.98 -22.25
C LEU A 390 -3.36 -28.02 -22.69
N LEU A 391 -3.01 -29.04 -23.44
CA LEU A 391 -1.80 -29.15 -24.24
C LEU A 391 -2.19 -28.84 -25.69
N GLU A 392 -1.77 -27.67 -26.16
CA GLU A 392 -1.92 -27.26 -27.55
C GLU A 392 -0.63 -27.56 -28.30
N SER A 393 -0.71 -28.37 -29.35
CA SER A 393 0.40 -28.63 -30.27
C SER A 393 0.19 -27.84 -31.55
N SER A 394 1.21 -27.10 -31.96
CA SER A 394 1.19 -26.24 -33.15
C SER A 394 2.37 -26.54 -34.07
N LEU A 395 2.16 -26.35 -35.37
CA LEU A 395 3.24 -26.42 -36.36
C LEU A 395 4.00 -25.10 -36.40
N LYS A 396 5.32 -25.21 -36.46
CA LYS A 396 6.22 -24.07 -36.56
C LYS A 396 7.22 -24.26 -37.68
N VAL A 397 7.37 -23.25 -38.53
CA VAL A 397 8.37 -23.25 -39.60
C VAL A 397 9.77 -23.17 -39.00
N VAL A 398 10.67 -23.95 -39.57
CA VAL A 398 12.10 -23.98 -39.22
C VAL A 398 12.84 -23.08 -40.18
N ASP A 399 13.39 -22.00 -39.66
CA ASP A 399 14.23 -21.09 -40.44
C ASP A 399 15.50 -21.82 -40.89
N GLN A 400 15.95 -21.52 -42.10
CA GLN A 400 17.08 -22.22 -42.72
C GLN A 400 17.92 -21.28 -43.57
N ALA A 401 19.23 -21.54 -43.57
CA ALA A 401 20.17 -20.89 -44.46
C ALA A 401 21.13 -21.94 -45.03
N GLY A 402 21.43 -21.83 -46.32
CA GLY A 402 22.14 -22.90 -47.01
C GLY A 402 22.61 -22.56 -48.40
N LEU A 403 23.04 -23.62 -49.09
CA LEU A 403 23.52 -23.65 -50.46
C LEU A 403 22.50 -24.33 -51.37
N SER A 404 22.27 -23.74 -52.53
CA SER A 404 21.53 -24.32 -53.66
C SER A 404 22.51 -24.66 -54.77
N THR A 405 22.31 -25.77 -55.47
CA THR A 405 23.16 -26.14 -56.61
C THR A 405 22.36 -26.83 -57.70
N THR A 406 22.70 -26.53 -58.95
CA THR A 406 22.26 -27.31 -60.10
C THR A 406 23.43 -27.43 -61.06
N VAL A 407 24.04 -28.61 -61.13
CA VAL A 407 25.30 -28.80 -61.86
C VAL A 407 25.23 -30.01 -62.80
N GLY A 408 25.67 -29.81 -64.04
CA GLY A 408 25.83 -30.85 -65.03
C GLY A 408 26.97 -31.80 -64.66
N LEU A 409 26.69 -33.09 -64.68
CA LEU A 409 27.65 -34.17 -64.43
C LEU A 409 28.23 -34.64 -65.78
N MET A 410 28.03 -35.93 -66.12
CA MET A 410 28.46 -36.53 -67.39
C MET A 410 27.31 -36.57 -68.40
N GLY A 411 27.59 -36.17 -69.65
CA GLY A 411 26.59 -36.15 -70.72
C GLY A 411 25.47 -35.15 -70.45
N ASN A 412 24.22 -35.62 -70.51
CA ASN A 412 23.05 -34.80 -70.15
C ASN A 412 22.62 -34.96 -68.69
N THR A 413 23.29 -35.83 -67.91
CA THR A 413 22.97 -36.07 -66.50
C THR A 413 23.35 -34.88 -65.65
N TYR A 414 22.53 -34.56 -64.65
CA TYR A 414 22.80 -33.46 -63.72
C TYR A 414 22.26 -33.72 -62.32
N LEU A 415 22.79 -32.96 -61.36
CA LEU A 415 22.36 -32.93 -59.97
C LEU A 415 21.70 -31.58 -59.68
N GLU A 416 20.58 -31.58 -58.99
CA GLU A 416 19.92 -30.40 -58.40
C GLU A 416 19.73 -30.65 -56.90
N GLY A 417 19.91 -29.64 -56.05
CA GLY A 417 19.64 -29.80 -54.62
C GLY A 417 19.94 -28.59 -53.76
N ASN A 418 19.47 -28.69 -52.51
CA ASN A 418 19.64 -27.70 -51.46
C ASN A 418 20.21 -28.36 -50.21
N ALA A 419 21.13 -27.70 -49.54
CA ALA A 419 21.73 -28.15 -48.30
C ALA A 419 21.85 -26.97 -47.34
N GLY A 420 21.38 -27.08 -46.10
CA GLY A 420 21.36 -25.95 -45.17
C GLY A 420 21.35 -26.34 -43.71
N TYR A 421 21.69 -25.35 -42.88
CA TYR A 421 21.57 -25.44 -41.44
C TYR A 421 20.15 -25.03 -41.03
N LEU A 422 19.55 -25.83 -40.17
CA LEU A 422 18.16 -25.73 -39.73
C LEU A 422 18.12 -25.18 -38.31
N HIS A 423 17.49 -24.03 -38.13
CA HIS A 423 17.35 -23.37 -36.84
C HIS A 423 16.05 -23.80 -36.16
N SER A 424 16.16 -24.83 -35.33
CA SER A 424 15.04 -25.44 -34.61
C SER A 424 14.86 -24.77 -33.25
N VAL A 425 13.61 -24.52 -32.87
CA VAL A 425 13.23 -23.96 -31.57
C VAL A 425 12.85 -25.03 -30.54
N ALA A 426 12.55 -26.28 -30.96
CA ALA A 426 12.09 -27.33 -30.06
C ALA A 426 12.98 -28.59 -30.05
N ASN A 427 13.49 -29.01 -31.20
CA ASN A 427 14.19 -30.29 -31.33
C ASN A 427 15.71 -30.17 -31.39
N GLY A 428 16.25 -28.94 -31.56
CA GLY A 428 17.68 -28.65 -31.64
C GLY A 428 18.19 -28.50 -33.08
N ASN A 429 19.13 -27.57 -33.26
CA ASN A 429 19.66 -27.20 -34.57
C ASN A 429 20.41 -28.36 -35.25
N ARG A 430 20.24 -28.51 -36.56
CA ARG A 430 20.89 -29.61 -37.32
C ARG A 430 21.01 -29.30 -38.81
N PHE A 431 21.72 -30.16 -39.54
CA PHE A 431 21.83 -30.07 -40.98
C PHE A 431 20.65 -30.77 -41.70
N GLY A 432 20.22 -30.23 -42.83
CA GLY A 432 19.25 -30.88 -43.71
C GLY A 432 19.61 -30.66 -45.17
N PHE A 433 19.27 -31.62 -46.02
CA PHE A 433 19.49 -31.51 -47.46
C PHE A 433 18.43 -32.24 -48.27
N THR A 434 18.31 -31.85 -49.53
CA THR A 434 17.52 -32.52 -50.57
C THR A 434 18.35 -32.54 -51.84
N SER A 435 18.47 -33.69 -52.47
CA SER A 435 19.27 -33.88 -53.68
C SER A 435 18.50 -34.71 -54.69
N ARG A 436 18.53 -34.31 -55.96
CA ARG A 436 17.91 -35.01 -57.08
C ARG A 436 18.93 -35.21 -58.18
N PHE A 437 19.22 -36.46 -58.51
CA PHE A 437 19.95 -36.85 -59.71
C PHE A 437 18.96 -37.05 -60.84
N ILE A 438 19.21 -36.40 -61.97
CA ILE A 438 18.36 -36.44 -63.14
C ILE A 438 19.16 -37.04 -64.29
N PHE A 439 18.62 -38.12 -64.86
CA PHE A 439 19.18 -38.87 -65.98
C PHE A 439 18.27 -38.72 -67.20
N PRO A 440 18.45 -37.67 -68.04
CA PRO A 440 17.61 -37.47 -69.22
C PRO A 440 17.75 -38.62 -70.22
N LEU A 441 16.62 -39.25 -70.54
CA LEU A 441 16.52 -40.27 -71.59
C LEU A 441 16.34 -39.61 -72.95
N ASN A 442 15.61 -38.49 -72.99
CA ASN A 442 15.46 -37.61 -74.14
C ASN A 442 15.14 -36.18 -73.67
N SER A 443 14.72 -35.28 -74.58
CA SER A 443 14.41 -33.89 -74.22
C SER A 443 13.15 -33.72 -73.35
N LYS A 444 12.29 -34.74 -73.25
CA LYS A 444 10.98 -34.71 -72.58
C LYS A 444 10.84 -35.64 -71.39
N ILE A 445 11.72 -36.64 -71.24
CA ILE A 445 11.62 -37.69 -70.21
C ILE A 445 12.99 -37.91 -69.56
N ALA A 446 13.03 -37.96 -68.23
CA ALA A 446 14.20 -38.35 -67.45
C ALA A 446 13.84 -39.29 -66.32
N PHE A 447 14.77 -40.19 -66.00
CA PHE A 447 14.75 -40.94 -64.76
C PHE A 447 15.32 -40.08 -63.63
N THR A 448 14.72 -40.14 -62.45
CA THR A 448 15.13 -39.36 -61.28
C THR A 448 15.43 -40.27 -60.10
N VAL A 449 16.49 -39.92 -59.36
CA VAL A 449 16.80 -40.49 -58.05
C VAL A 449 16.92 -39.33 -57.07
N GLU A 450 16.13 -39.33 -56.02
CA GLU A 450 16.08 -38.25 -55.05
C GLU A 450 16.32 -38.77 -53.64
N GLY A 451 17.16 -38.06 -52.88
CA GLY A 451 17.45 -38.35 -51.49
C GLY A 451 17.39 -37.10 -50.64
N GLY A 452 16.88 -37.22 -49.42
CA GLY A 452 16.76 -36.13 -48.46
C GLY A 452 17.09 -36.56 -47.04
N LEU A 453 17.62 -35.60 -46.26
CA LEU A 453 17.84 -35.70 -44.81
C LEU A 453 17.18 -34.50 -44.15
N ASN A 454 16.41 -34.72 -43.09
CA ASN A 454 15.64 -33.69 -42.37
C ASN A 454 14.88 -32.79 -43.36
N GLU A 455 14.21 -33.41 -44.31
CA GLU A 455 13.68 -32.72 -45.49
C GLU A 455 12.34 -32.01 -45.26
N THR A 456 11.54 -32.48 -44.30
CA THR A 456 10.24 -31.89 -43.93
C THR A 456 10.10 -31.73 -42.42
N LEU A 457 9.54 -32.72 -41.72
CA LEU A 457 9.33 -32.73 -40.27
C LEU A 457 10.65 -32.95 -39.51
N LEU A 458 10.98 -32.04 -38.60
CA LEU A 458 12.04 -32.17 -37.62
C LEU A 458 11.47 -32.73 -36.32
N ALA A 459 11.80 -33.99 -36.03
CA ALA A 459 11.47 -34.67 -34.77
C ALA A 459 12.70 -34.80 -33.86
N ASN A 460 12.58 -35.57 -32.77
CA ASN A 460 13.67 -35.97 -31.88
C ASN A 460 14.63 -36.97 -32.57
N GLY A 461 15.28 -36.57 -33.66
CA GLY A 461 16.19 -37.40 -34.44
C GLY A 461 16.37 -36.89 -35.86
N ASN A 462 17.28 -37.51 -36.61
CA ASN A 462 17.40 -37.25 -38.04
C ASN A 462 16.43 -38.14 -38.82
N SER A 463 15.75 -37.60 -39.82
CA SER A 463 14.89 -38.34 -40.74
C SER A 463 15.49 -38.41 -42.14
N GLY A 464 15.28 -39.51 -42.85
CA GLY A 464 15.82 -39.72 -44.20
C GLY A 464 14.77 -40.25 -45.18
N ARG A 465 14.93 -39.91 -46.47
CA ARG A 465 14.10 -40.44 -47.55
C ARG A 465 14.93 -40.73 -48.80
N ALA A 466 14.64 -41.83 -49.48
CA ALA A 466 15.15 -42.13 -50.81
C ALA A 466 14.00 -42.55 -51.74
N VAL A 467 13.89 -41.89 -52.89
CA VAL A 467 12.85 -42.14 -53.89
C VAL A 467 13.42 -42.19 -55.30
N VAL A 468 12.76 -42.94 -56.17
CA VAL A 468 13.06 -43.00 -57.60
C VAL A 468 11.82 -42.67 -58.39
N GLY A 469 11.96 -42.09 -59.58
CA GLY A 469 10.81 -41.76 -60.40
C GLY A 469 11.14 -41.26 -61.79
N LEU A 470 10.14 -40.57 -62.36
CA LEU A 470 10.20 -40.04 -63.71
C LEU A 470 9.86 -38.55 -63.72
N GLN A 471 10.62 -37.78 -64.48
CA GLN A 471 10.40 -36.38 -64.79
C GLN A 471 9.92 -36.25 -66.24
N PHE A 472 8.91 -35.41 -66.47
CA PHE A 472 8.30 -35.16 -67.78
C PHE A 472 8.28 -33.67 -68.13
N GLY A 473 8.41 -33.39 -69.43
CA GLY A 473 8.42 -32.03 -70.00
C GLY A 473 9.79 -31.64 -70.54
N ASN A 474 9.83 -30.55 -71.31
CA ASN A 474 11.10 -30.08 -71.87
C ASN A 474 12.03 -29.61 -70.75
N MET A 475 13.25 -30.15 -70.69
CA MET A 475 14.19 -29.87 -69.61
C MET A 475 15.18 -28.81 -70.06
N LEU A 476 15.25 -27.69 -69.34
CA LEU A 476 16.36 -26.76 -69.49
C LEU A 476 17.57 -27.35 -68.75
N ARG A 477 18.60 -27.74 -69.50
CA ARG A 477 19.76 -28.44 -68.95
C ARG A 477 20.77 -27.44 -68.38
N PRO A 478 21.56 -27.80 -67.35
CA PRO A 478 22.51 -26.88 -66.74
C PRO A 478 23.53 -26.27 -67.70
N LYS A 479 23.95 -27.03 -68.72
CA LYS A 479 24.84 -26.56 -69.80
C LYS A 479 24.21 -25.47 -70.69
N GLU A 480 22.89 -25.32 -70.66
CA GLU A 480 22.12 -24.35 -71.43
C GLU A 480 21.86 -23.06 -70.63
N PHE A 481 22.07 -23.06 -69.31
CA PHE A 481 21.74 -21.90 -68.45
C PHE A 481 22.50 -20.63 -68.84
N LYS A 482 23.81 -20.77 -69.14
CA LYS A 482 24.64 -19.63 -69.55
C LYS A 482 24.22 -19.08 -70.93
N ALA A 483 23.78 -19.95 -71.84
CA ALA A 483 23.34 -19.57 -73.18
C ALA A 483 21.91 -18.99 -73.21
N ALA A 484 21.07 -19.33 -72.22
CA ALA A 484 19.74 -18.75 -72.08
C ALA A 484 19.83 -17.23 -71.92
N LYS A 485 19.02 -16.48 -72.69
CA LYS A 485 18.97 -14.99 -72.64
C LYS A 485 18.04 -14.44 -71.56
N THR A 486 17.25 -15.31 -70.93
CA THR A 486 16.26 -14.97 -69.88
C THR A 486 16.65 -15.62 -68.56
N ALA A 487 15.97 -15.26 -67.45
CA ALA A 487 16.08 -16.00 -66.20
C ALA A 487 15.88 -17.52 -66.39
N VAL A 488 16.51 -18.32 -65.52
CA VAL A 488 16.40 -19.79 -65.48
C VAL A 488 15.68 -20.23 -64.19
N PRO A 489 15.04 -21.40 -64.16
CA PRO A 489 14.35 -21.89 -62.98
C PRO A 489 15.22 -21.92 -61.72
N VAL A 490 14.63 -21.61 -60.56
CA VAL A 490 15.25 -21.66 -59.24
C VAL A 490 14.82 -22.93 -58.49
N ASP A 491 15.73 -23.52 -57.73
CA ASP A 491 15.33 -24.60 -56.81
C ASP A 491 14.88 -23.94 -55.52
N VAL A 492 13.59 -24.09 -55.18
CA VAL A 492 13.00 -23.45 -54.00
C VAL A 492 13.19 -24.39 -52.81
N PRO A 493 13.79 -23.94 -51.71
CA PRO A 493 13.96 -24.78 -50.53
C PRO A 493 12.61 -25.18 -49.93
N ARG A 494 12.42 -26.47 -49.65
CA ARG A 494 11.21 -26.99 -48.99
C ARG A 494 10.98 -26.32 -47.64
N ILE A 495 9.71 -26.09 -47.28
CA ILE A 495 9.34 -25.72 -45.91
C ILE A 495 9.64 -26.91 -44.99
N ARG A 496 10.51 -26.67 -44.03
CA ARG A 496 10.81 -27.56 -42.92
C ARG A 496 10.08 -27.06 -41.70
N TYR A 497 9.60 -27.97 -40.87
CA TYR A 497 8.76 -27.61 -39.73
C TYR A 497 8.99 -28.55 -38.55
N GLU A 498 8.57 -28.11 -37.39
CA GLU A 498 8.54 -28.92 -36.18
C GLU A 498 7.21 -28.73 -35.45
N VAL A 499 6.86 -29.70 -34.61
CA VAL A 499 5.70 -29.60 -33.73
C VAL A 499 6.15 -29.07 -32.37
N VAL A 500 5.50 -28.01 -31.90
CA VAL A 500 5.75 -27.43 -30.58
C VAL A 500 4.49 -27.54 -29.74
N THR A 501 4.62 -28.12 -28.53
CA THR A 501 3.52 -28.24 -27.58
C THR A 501 3.66 -27.20 -26.47
N ARG A 502 2.59 -26.44 -26.21
CA ARG A 502 2.48 -25.50 -25.08
C ARG A 502 1.36 -25.93 -24.13
N ARG A 503 1.49 -25.57 -22.86
CA ARG A 503 0.41 -25.66 -21.87
C ARG A 503 -0.41 -24.39 -21.91
N VAL A 504 -1.73 -24.52 -22.05
CA VAL A 504 -2.70 -23.43 -22.03
C VAL A 504 -3.69 -23.70 -20.92
N ARG A 505 -3.87 -22.73 -20.02
CA ARG A 505 -4.91 -22.81 -18.99
C ARG A 505 -6.21 -22.27 -19.57
N VAL A 506 -7.33 -22.96 -19.36
CA VAL A 506 -8.63 -22.55 -19.91
C VAL A 506 -9.62 -22.28 -18.78
N GLY A 507 -10.18 -21.07 -18.78
CA GLY A 507 -11.09 -20.52 -17.78
C GLY A 507 -10.73 -19.07 -17.45
N ASN A 508 -11.70 -18.28 -16.97
CA ASN A 508 -11.43 -16.96 -16.40
C ASN A 508 -10.74 -17.14 -15.04
N THR A 509 -9.52 -16.64 -14.91
CA THR A 509 -8.81 -16.66 -13.64
C THR A 509 -9.32 -15.49 -12.80
N PRO A 510 -9.87 -15.70 -11.60
CA PRO A 510 -10.32 -14.59 -10.78
C PRO A 510 -9.17 -13.59 -10.53
N PRO A 511 -9.45 -12.28 -10.54
CA PRO A 511 -8.45 -11.27 -10.30
C PRO A 511 -7.84 -11.44 -8.90
N VAL A 512 -6.58 -11.07 -8.77
CA VAL A 512 -5.87 -11.05 -7.50
C VAL A 512 -6.10 -9.68 -6.86
N ALA A 513 -6.84 -9.67 -5.75
CA ALA A 513 -6.95 -8.48 -4.91
C ALA A 513 -5.67 -8.31 -4.09
N ASP A 514 -5.15 -7.10 -4.06
CA ASP A 514 -4.15 -6.64 -3.11
C ASP A 514 -4.70 -5.42 -2.40
N ALA A 515 -4.96 -5.51 -1.09
CA ALA A 515 -5.48 -4.42 -0.29
C ALA A 515 -4.36 -3.53 0.31
N GLY A 516 -3.11 -3.80 -0.02
CA GLY A 516 -1.93 -3.23 0.61
C GLY A 516 -1.63 -3.85 1.98
N PRO A 517 -0.45 -3.56 2.56
CA PRO A 517 -0.07 -4.05 3.87
C PRO A 517 -0.95 -3.47 4.98
N PRO A 518 -1.06 -4.16 6.14
CA PRO A 518 -1.63 -3.58 7.36
C PRO A 518 -0.95 -2.27 7.75
N GLN A 519 -1.74 -1.29 8.16
CA GLN A 519 -1.24 -0.01 8.66
C GLN A 519 -1.33 0.00 10.19
N VAL A 520 -0.19 -0.15 10.85
CA VAL A 520 -0.13 -0.34 12.31
C VAL A 520 0.36 0.92 13.00
N ASN A 521 -0.37 1.36 14.02
CA ASN A 521 -0.06 2.53 14.85
C ASN A 521 0.12 3.83 14.06
N VAL A 522 -0.69 4.01 13.02
CA VAL A 522 -0.68 5.24 12.23
C VAL A 522 -1.40 6.37 12.99
N PRO A 523 -1.03 7.65 12.77
CA PRO A 523 -1.77 8.77 13.37
C PRO A 523 -3.25 8.76 12.97
N ALA A 524 -4.13 9.18 13.89
CA ALA A 524 -5.54 9.44 13.58
C ALA A 524 -5.66 10.57 12.55
N GLY A 525 -6.77 10.60 11.80
CA GLY A 525 -6.99 11.55 10.70
C GLY A 525 -7.20 10.88 9.36
N THR A 526 -6.82 11.52 8.25
CA THR A 526 -7.05 10.99 6.90
C THR A 526 -6.05 9.88 6.57
N ILE A 527 -6.57 8.67 6.36
CA ILE A 527 -5.80 7.47 6.02
C ILE A 527 -6.13 7.03 4.59
N THR A 528 -5.13 6.58 3.85
CA THR A 528 -5.27 6.10 2.47
C THR A 528 -5.19 4.58 2.43
N LEU A 529 -6.16 3.94 1.78
CA LEU A 529 -6.10 2.53 1.39
C LEU A 529 -5.66 2.46 -0.08
N ASP A 530 -4.68 1.61 -0.38
CA ASP A 530 -4.08 1.50 -1.70
C ASP A 530 -4.20 0.07 -2.22
N GLY A 531 -5.13 -0.12 -3.16
CA GLY A 531 -5.39 -1.38 -3.83
C GLY A 531 -4.75 -1.50 -5.20
N SER A 532 -3.89 -0.54 -5.60
CA SER A 532 -3.34 -0.46 -6.95
C SER A 532 -2.38 -1.61 -7.32
N GLY A 533 -1.99 -2.44 -6.35
CA GLY A 533 -1.28 -3.70 -6.58
C GLY A 533 -2.18 -4.84 -7.09
N SER A 534 -3.51 -4.65 -7.11
CA SER A 534 -4.45 -5.64 -7.63
C SER A 534 -4.30 -5.79 -9.15
N TYR A 535 -4.40 -7.03 -9.64
CA TYR A 535 -4.28 -7.32 -11.07
C TYR A 535 -5.11 -8.53 -11.46
N ASP A 536 -5.47 -8.60 -12.73
CA ASP A 536 -6.04 -9.81 -13.32
C ASP A 536 -4.93 -10.63 -14.01
N PRO A 537 -4.77 -11.93 -13.70
CA PRO A 537 -3.76 -12.78 -14.34
C PRO A 537 -3.92 -12.93 -15.86
N ASP A 538 -5.14 -12.77 -16.38
CA ASP A 538 -5.46 -12.84 -17.80
C ASP A 538 -5.31 -11.46 -18.49
N GLY A 539 -5.01 -10.40 -17.72
CA GLY A 539 -4.77 -9.03 -18.21
C GLY A 539 -6.03 -8.19 -18.39
N ASP A 540 -7.17 -8.68 -17.87
CA ASP A 540 -8.45 -8.01 -17.98
C ASP A 540 -8.56 -6.76 -17.11
N PRO A 541 -9.35 -5.74 -17.53
CA PRO A 541 -9.56 -4.55 -16.73
C PRO A 541 -10.40 -4.89 -15.48
N ILE A 542 -9.88 -4.53 -14.30
CA ILE A 542 -10.55 -4.79 -13.02
C ILE A 542 -11.31 -3.57 -12.49
N THR A 543 -12.40 -3.84 -11.79
CA THR A 543 -13.15 -2.86 -11.00
C THR A 543 -12.87 -3.05 -9.52
N TYR A 544 -12.93 -1.97 -8.72
CA TYR A 544 -12.62 -1.97 -7.30
C TYR A 544 -13.89 -1.72 -6.47
N GLN A 545 -13.95 -2.30 -5.29
CA GLN A 545 -14.96 -1.99 -4.27
C GLN A 545 -14.37 -2.19 -2.88
N TRP A 546 -14.21 -1.09 -2.15
CA TRP A 546 -13.84 -1.09 -0.74
C TRP A 546 -15.07 -1.25 0.14
N ILE A 547 -14.96 -2.13 1.13
CA ILE A 547 -16.01 -2.45 2.10
C ILE A 547 -15.39 -2.43 3.49
N GLN A 548 -15.99 -1.67 4.40
CA GLN A 548 -15.65 -1.77 5.81
C GLN A 548 -16.31 -3.01 6.43
N GLN A 549 -15.53 -3.86 7.08
CA GLN A 549 -16.01 -5.07 7.75
C GLN A 549 -16.10 -4.92 9.28
N ALA A 550 -15.24 -4.10 9.88
CA ALA A 550 -15.25 -3.84 11.32
C ALA A 550 -14.66 -2.47 11.68
N GLY A 551 -14.88 -2.04 12.91
CA GLY A 551 -14.45 -0.75 13.47
C GLY A 551 -15.54 0.33 13.40
N PRO A 552 -15.25 1.54 13.88
CA PRO A 552 -16.16 2.70 13.80
C PRO A 552 -16.54 3.00 12.35
N THR A 553 -17.81 3.29 12.05
CA THR A 553 -18.27 3.55 10.67
C THR A 553 -17.50 4.69 10.01
N VAL A 554 -17.02 4.48 8.78
CA VAL A 554 -16.29 5.47 8.00
C VAL A 554 -16.97 5.78 6.68
N THR A 555 -16.70 6.96 6.12
CA THR A 555 -17.07 7.33 4.75
C THR A 555 -15.82 7.35 3.87
N PHE A 556 -15.85 6.62 2.77
CA PHE A 556 -14.78 6.62 1.78
C PHE A 556 -14.91 7.81 0.82
N SER A 557 -13.78 8.40 0.41
CA SER A 557 -13.76 9.43 -0.64
C SER A 557 -14.17 8.88 -2.01
N SER A 558 -13.74 7.65 -2.35
CA SER A 558 -14.20 6.92 -3.54
C SER A 558 -14.08 5.40 -3.32
N PRO A 559 -15.15 4.70 -2.91
CA PRO A 559 -15.07 3.27 -2.61
C PRO A 559 -14.81 2.40 -3.84
N THR A 560 -14.97 2.94 -5.06
CA THR A 560 -14.77 2.21 -6.33
C THR A 560 -13.44 2.50 -7.03
N SER A 561 -12.57 3.29 -6.39
CA SER A 561 -11.23 3.62 -6.91
C SER A 561 -10.16 2.70 -6.35
N ALA A 562 -9.08 2.50 -7.11
CA ALA A 562 -7.91 1.73 -6.66
C ALA A 562 -7.31 2.31 -5.37
N LYS A 563 -7.28 3.64 -5.23
CA LYS A 563 -6.90 4.35 -4.00
C LYS A 563 -8.09 5.12 -3.46
N THR A 564 -8.34 4.99 -2.16
CA THR A 564 -9.41 5.70 -1.46
C THR A 564 -8.94 6.19 -0.10
N THR A 565 -9.61 7.19 0.45
CA THR A 565 -9.28 7.74 1.78
C THR A 565 -10.49 7.72 2.71
N PHE A 566 -10.23 7.65 4.01
CA PHE A 566 -11.25 7.80 5.05
C PHE A 566 -10.65 8.53 6.27
N THR A 567 -11.51 9.04 7.16
CA THR A 567 -11.07 9.69 8.41
C THR A 567 -11.17 8.71 9.57
N ALA A 568 -10.05 8.43 10.22
CA ALA A 568 -9.94 7.50 11.34
C ALA A 568 -9.87 8.24 12.69
N VAL A 569 -10.50 7.66 13.73
CA VAL A 569 -10.39 8.15 15.12
C VAL A 569 -9.19 7.49 15.81
N GLY A 570 -8.62 8.13 16.82
CA GLY A 570 -7.47 7.59 17.57
C GLY A 570 -7.83 6.35 18.41
N GLY A 571 -6.87 5.42 18.54
CA GLY A 571 -7.04 4.17 19.31
C GLY A 571 -8.05 3.18 18.73
N ALA A 572 -8.43 3.31 17.46
CA ALA A 572 -9.39 2.45 16.80
C ALA A 572 -8.72 1.40 15.91
N PHE A 573 -9.41 0.27 15.75
CA PHE A 573 -9.02 -0.81 14.85
C PHE A 573 -10.08 -0.99 13.77
N TYR A 574 -9.66 -0.91 12.51
CA TYR A 574 -10.50 -1.04 11.34
C TYR A 574 -10.10 -2.27 10.53
N VAL A 575 -11.10 -2.95 9.98
CA VAL A 575 -10.90 -4.04 9.01
C VAL A 575 -11.59 -3.66 7.73
N PHE A 576 -10.83 -3.62 6.64
CA PHE A 576 -11.33 -3.34 5.31
C PHE A 576 -11.15 -4.56 4.42
N GLN A 577 -12.14 -4.80 3.57
CA GLN A 577 -12.06 -5.75 2.47
C GLN A 577 -12.04 -4.96 1.16
N LEU A 578 -11.03 -5.24 0.34
CA LEU A 578 -11.05 -4.90 -1.07
C LEU A 578 -11.66 -6.06 -1.84
N VAL A 579 -12.64 -5.76 -2.68
CA VAL A 579 -13.17 -6.67 -3.68
C VAL A 579 -12.78 -6.14 -5.05
N VAL A 580 -12.13 -6.97 -5.87
CA VAL A 580 -11.90 -6.67 -7.28
C VAL A 580 -12.65 -7.65 -8.17
N ARG A 581 -13.20 -7.16 -9.28
CA ARG A 581 -13.95 -7.98 -10.24
C ARG A 581 -13.50 -7.71 -11.65
N ASP A 582 -13.41 -8.77 -12.43
CA ASP A 582 -13.20 -8.71 -13.88
C ASP A 582 -14.56 -8.62 -14.63
N PRO A 583 -14.56 -8.38 -15.96
CA PRO A 583 -15.77 -8.30 -16.77
C PRO A 583 -16.46 -9.66 -17.02
N PHE A 584 -15.80 -10.77 -16.71
CA PHE A 584 -16.23 -12.15 -16.96
C PHE A 584 -16.80 -12.83 -15.71
N GLY A 585 -16.88 -12.11 -14.59
CA GLY A 585 -17.53 -12.51 -13.35
C GLY A 585 -16.60 -13.10 -12.29
N GLY A 586 -15.29 -13.16 -12.55
CA GLY A 586 -14.32 -13.52 -11.52
C GLY A 586 -14.19 -12.42 -10.46
N GLN A 587 -13.85 -12.85 -9.25
CA GLN A 587 -13.74 -11.97 -8.10
C GLN A 587 -12.54 -12.36 -7.25
N GLY A 588 -11.71 -11.37 -6.91
CA GLY A 588 -10.69 -11.43 -5.88
C GLY A 588 -11.13 -10.67 -4.64
N THR A 589 -10.69 -11.13 -3.46
CA THR A 589 -10.83 -10.32 -2.25
C THR A 589 -9.56 -10.34 -1.42
N ALA A 590 -9.19 -9.18 -0.89
CA ALA A 590 -8.09 -9.02 0.05
C ALA A 590 -8.57 -8.22 1.25
N ARG A 591 -7.88 -8.40 2.38
CA ARG A 591 -8.15 -7.64 3.60
C ARG A 591 -6.93 -6.86 3.99
N THR A 592 -7.16 -5.65 4.48
CA THR A 592 -6.14 -4.88 5.18
C THR A 592 -6.74 -4.36 6.48
N THR A 593 -5.88 -4.12 7.45
CA THR A 593 -6.25 -3.59 8.75
C THR A 593 -5.56 -2.25 8.97
N VAL A 594 -6.25 -1.39 9.69
CA VAL A 594 -5.69 -0.10 10.12
C VAL A 594 -5.87 -0.02 11.63
N SER A 595 -4.76 0.06 12.36
CA SER A 595 -4.77 0.45 13.77
C SER A 595 -4.24 1.87 13.89
N THR A 596 -5.05 2.76 14.44
CA THR A 596 -4.56 4.09 14.79
C THR A 596 -3.88 4.03 16.14
N ALA A 597 -2.81 4.82 16.29
CA ALA A 597 -2.16 4.97 17.59
C ALA A 597 -3.21 5.40 18.63
N GLN A 598 -3.20 4.75 19.79
CA GLN A 598 -3.96 5.22 20.93
C GLN A 598 -3.39 6.58 21.31
N SER A 599 -4.24 7.62 21.27
CA SER A 599 -3.79 8.94 21.67
C SER A 599 -3.53 8.89 23.19
N GLU A 600 -2.28 9.16 23.56
CA GLU A 600 -1.81 9.06 24.95
C GLU A 600 -2.61 10.03 25.83
N PRO A 601 -3.02 9.60 27.03
CA PRO A 601 -3.77 10.48 27.93
C PRO A 601 -2.93 11.72 28.24
N VAL A 602 -3.59 12.88 28.27
CA VAL A 602 -2.96 14.13 28.67
C VAL A 602 -2.43 13.96 30.08
N GLN A 603 -1.14 14.24 30.28
CA GLN A 603 -0.49 14.07 31.58
C GLN A 603 0.16 15.38 32.02
N ILE A 604 -0.29 15.92 33.16
CA ILE A 604 0.44 16.99 33.85
C ILE A 604 1.51 16.32 34.71
N VAL A 605 2.78 16.42 34.30
CA VAL A 605 3.92 15.82 35.00
C VAL A 605 4.16 16.54 36.32
N PHE A 606 4.12 17.87 36.29
CA PHE A 606 4.09 18.71 37.48
C PHE A 606 3.47 20.07 37.15
N PHE A 607 2.88 20.69 38.16
CA PHE A 607 2.50 22.10 38.16
C PHE A 607 2.69 22.62 39.58
N VAL A 608 3.70 23.47 39.79
CA VAL A 608 4.13 23.89 41.13
C VAL A 608 4.35 25.39 41.18
N ALA A 609 4.12 25.96 42.35
CA ALA A 609 4.50 27.32 42.71
C ALA A 609 5.75 27.28 43.58
N ASN A 610 6.80 28.04 43.22
CA ASN A 610 8.02 28.14 44.01
C ASN A 610 8.48 29.60 44.16
N PRO A 611 8.57 30.15 45.39
CA PRO A 611 8.10 29.54 46.64
C PRO A 611 6.56 29.44 46.69
N PRO A 612 5.97 28.43 47.35
CA PRO A 612 4.52 28.27 47.46
C PRO A 612 3.86 29.28 48.42
N SER A 613 4.65 30.00 49.21
CA SER A 613 4.18 31.07 50.08
C SER A 613 5.05 32.32 49.93
N ILE A 614 4.40 33.47 49.83
CA ILE A 614 5.03 34.77 49.60
C ILE A 614 4.41 35.83 50.53
N SER A 615 5.09 36.96 50.73
CA SER A 615 4.44 38.17 51.24
C SER A 615 3.67 38.87 50.11
N SER A 616 2.69 39.71 50.47
CA SER A 616 1.85 40.42 49.48
C SER A 616 2.71 41.16 48.45
N GLY A 617 2.46 40.90 47.16
CA GLY A 617 3.17 41.53 46.04
C GLY A 617 4.57 41.00 45.75
N GLN A 618 5.09 40.04 46.54
CA GLN A 618 6.31 39.31 46.18
C GLN A 618 6.05 38.31 45.06
N SER A 619 7.09 37.88 44.36
CA SER A 619 6.92 36.98 43.22
C SER A 619 7.00 35.50 43.62
N SER A 620 6.10 34.68 43.07
CA SER A 620 6.24 33.22 43.00
C SER A 620 6.38 32.79 41.54
N THR A 621 7.18 31.77 41.26
CA THR A 621 7.31 31.22 39.91
C THR A 621 6.42 29.98 39.79
N LEU A 622 5.44 30.04 38.89
CA LEU A 622 4.69 28.88 38.44
C LEU A 622 5.52 28.13 37.42
N SER A 623 5.73 26.83 37.60
CA SER A 623 6.45 25.98 36.64
C SER A 623 5.61 24.74 36.33
N TRP A 624 5.54 24.37 35.05
CA TRP A 624 4.79 23.21 34.61
C TRP A 624 5.47 22.42 33.51
N LYS A 625 5.10 21.15 33.44
CA LYS A 625 5.38 20.26 32.31
C LYS A 625 4.16 19.39 32.05
N VAL A 626 3.69 19.42 30.80
CA VAL A 626 2.54 18.68 30.30
C VAL A 626 3.00 17.83 29.12
N LEU A 627 2.51 16.59 29.05
CA LEU A 627 2.69 15.67 27.93
C LEU A 627 1.35 15.42 27.24
N ASN A 628 1.40 15.17 25.93
CA ASN A 628 0.28 14.71 25.11
C ASN A 628 -0.93 15.68 25.05
N ALA A 629 -0.72 16.98 25.23
CA ALA A 629 -1.78 18.00 25.12
C ALA A 629 -1.70 18.75 23.77
N ASP A 630 -2.85 18.96 23.13
CA ASP A 630 -2.99 19.86 21.97
C ASP A 630 -3.05 21.33 22.42
N THR A 631 -3.65 21.57 23.59
CA THR A 631 -3.78 22.90 24.19
C THR A 631 -3.47 22.87 25.68
N VAL A 632 -2.79 23.91 26.18
CA VAL A 632 -2.52 24.13 27.60
C VAL A 632 -2.89 25.58 27.94
N ASN A 633 -3.73 25.76 28.95
CA ASN A 633 -4.26 27.05 29.36
C ASN A 633 -4.05 27.27 30.85
N LEU A 634 -3.58 28.45 31.24
CA LEU A 634 -3.30 28.80 32.63
C LEU A 634 -4.24 29.93 33.08
N SER A 635 -5.01 29.70 34.14
CA SER A 635 -6.00 30.67 34.63
C SER A 635 -5.35 32.03 34.95
N GLY A 636 -5.89 33.11 34.38
CA GLY A 636 -5.38 34.48 34.55
C GLY A 636 -4.20 34.85 33.64
N ILE A 637 -3.66 33.93 32.85
CA ILE A 637 -2.53 34.16 31.92
C ILE A 637 -2.90 33.81 30.48
N GLY A 638 -3.71 32.77 30.27
CA GLY A 638 -4.16 32.33 28.94
C GLY A 638 -3.33 31.17 28.38
N PRO A 639 -3.29 30.99 27.05
CA PRO A 639 -2.66 29.83 26.42
C PRO A 639 -1.15 29.86 26.62
N VAL A 640 -0.59 28.73 27.04
CA VAL A 640 0.84 28.55 27.31
C VAL A 640 1.38 27.32 26.59
N GLN A 641 2.70 27.25 26.46
CA GLN A 641 3.37 26.07 25.90
C GLN A 641 3.31 24.89 26.87
N ALA A 642 3.48 23.67 26.35
CA ALA A 642 3.39 22.43 27.13
C ALA A 642 4.43 22.32 28.26
N THR A 643 5.58 22.96 28.11
CA THR A 643 6.57 23.14 29.20
C THR A 643 6.88 24.63 29.31
N GLY A 644 6.87 25.16 30.53
CA GLY A 644 7.16 26.55 30.75
C GLY A 644 7.18 26.94 32.21
N SER A 645 7.54 28.19 32.44
CA SER A 645 7.45 28.84 33.73
C SER A 645 7.02 30.28 33.54
N THR A 646 6.27 30.82 34.49
CA THR A 646 5.91 32.25 34.51
C THR A 646 5.90 32.77 35.93
N GLN A 647 6.31 34.02 36.09
CA GLN A 647 6.33 34.69 37.38
C GLN A 647 4.98 35.35 37.64
N VAL A 648 4.46 35.17 38.84
CA VAL A 648 3.22 35.79 39.31
C VAL A 648 3.47 36.50 40.64
N ALA A 649 2.79 37.62 40.88
CA ALA A 649 2.92 38.39 42.12
C ALA A 649 1.54 38.71 42.74
N PRO A 650 0.79 37.69 43.18
CA PRO A 650 -0.53 37.92 43.74
C PRO A 650 -0.45 38.64 45.11
N THR A 651 -1.42 39.52 45.38
CA THR A 651 -1.55 40.27 46.65
C THR A 651 -2.47 39.60 47.66
N VAL A 652 -3.19 38.56 47.23
CA VAL A 652 -4.02 37.68 48.06
C VAL A 652 -3.76 36.23 47.67
N THR A 653 -4.01 35.27 48.57
CA THR A 653 -3.84 33.85 48.27
C THR A 653 -4.61 33.49 47.00
N THR A 654 -3.89 33.07 45.97
CA THR A 654 -4.43 32.85 44.63
C THR A 654 -4.18 31.41 44.21
N THR A 655 -5.24 30.74 43.78
CA THR A 655 -5.16 29.41 43.18
C THR A 655 -5.09 29.56 41.67
N TYR A 656 -4.00 29.08 41.07
CA TYR A 656 -3.87 28.96 39.63
C TYR A 656 -4.29 27.56 39.20
N THR A 657 -5.02 27.47 38.10
CA THR A 657 -5.44 26.21 37.47
C THR A 657 -4.79 26.11 36.10
N LEU A 658 -4.01 25.04 35.91
CA LEU A 658 -3.46 24.65 34.62
C LEU A 658 -4.39 23.59 34.02
N THR A 659 -4.96 23.89 32.85
CA THR A 659 -5.89 23.01 32.15
C THR A 659 -5.25 22.59 30.82
N ALA A 660 -5.08 21.29 30.62
CA ALA A 660 -4.51 20.73 29.40
C ALA A 660 -5.51 19.79 28.73
N SER A 661 -5.64 19.88 27.41
CA SER A 661 -6.56 19.03 26.66
C SER A 661 -5.98 18.57 25.34
N ASN A 662 -6.44 17.39 24.91
CA ASN A 662 -6.29 16.88 23.55
C ASN A 662 -7.63 16.29 23.09
N SER A 663 -7.63 15.67 21.91
CA SER A 663 -8.81 14.96 21.37
C SER A 663 -9.40 13.84 22.26
N THR A 664 -8.67 13.34 23.27
CA THR A 664 -9.11 12.25 24.18
C THR A 664 -9.70 12.72 25.49
N GLY A 665 -9.39 13.94 25.93
CA GLY A 665 -9.85 14.41 27.23
C GLY A 665 -9.12 15.65 27.72
N GLN A 666 -9.52 16.08 28.90
CA GLN A 666 -9.02 17.28 29.57
C GLN A 666 -8.62 16.92 31.00
N VAL A 667 -7.43 17.34 31.42
CA VAL A 667 -6.93 17.21 32.79
C VAL A 667 -6.57 18.59 33.33
N SER A 668 -6.74 18.77 34.63
CA SER A 668 -6.40 20.01 35.31
C SER A 668 -5.60 19.75 36.58
N ALA A 669 -4.65 20.64 36.87
CA ALA A 669 -3.92 20.68 38.12
C ALA A 669 -3.96 22.09 38.71
N THR A 670 -3.85 22.21 40.02
CA THR A 670 -3.82 23.50 40.69
C THR A 670 -2.49 23.73 41.40
N ALA A 671 -2.03 24.98 41.38
CA ALA A 671 -0.93 25.46 42.19
C ALA A 671 -1.43 26.65 43.00
N VAL A 672 -1.27 26.59 44.32
CA VAL A 672 -1.70 27.66 45.23
C VAL A 672 -0.49 28.49 45.61
N VAL A 673 -0.57 29.80 45.39
CA VAL A 673 0.38 30.77 45.94
C VAL A 673 -0.26 31.39 47.18
N SER A 674 0.16 30.94 48.36
CA SER A 674 -0.32 31.48 49.64
C SER A 674 0.34 32.83 49.92
N VAL A 675 -0.48 33.87 50.12
CA VAL A 675 0.02 35.18 50.53
C VAL A 675 -0.10 35.28 52.04
N ASN A 676 1.04 35.22 52.71
CA ASN A 676 1.12 35.37 54.17
C ASN A 676 0.84 36.83 54.51
N ALA A 677 -0.38 37.12 54.98
CA ALA A 677 -0.71 38.41 55.55
C ALA A 677 0.09 38.59 56.85
N GLN A 678 0.89 39.66 56.94
CA GLN A 678 1.57 40.00 58.18
C GLN A 678 0.50 40.39 59.21
N ALA A 679 0.55 39.78 60.41
CA ALA A 679 -0.38 40.09 61.47
C ALA A 679 -0.24 41.58 61.87
N THR A 680 -1.37 42.30 61.83
CA THR A 680 -1.46 43.67 62.33
C THR A 680 -1.17 43.69 63.82
N LYS A 681 -0.38 44.67 64.28
CA LYS A 681 -0.04 44.80 65.70
C LYS A 681 -0.03 46.26 66.15
N LEU A 682 -0.68 46.56 67.27
CA LEU A 682 -0.51 47.80 68.03
C LEU A 682 0.78 47.70 68.83
N LEU A 683 1.76 48.54 68.49
CA LEU A 683 3.05 48.62 69.17
C LEU A 683 2.90 49.21 70.58
N TYR A 684 2.08 50.26 70.71
CA TYR A 684 1.69 50.86 71.97
C TYR A 684 0.37 51.63 71.84
N CYS A 685 -0.29 51.84 72.97
CA CYS A 685 -1.55 52.56 73.11
C CYS A 685 -1.72 52.97 74.58
N TYR A 686 -1.63 54.26 74.88
CA TYR A 686 -1.74 54.75 76.27
C TYR A 686 -2.21 56.20 76.30
N ALA A 687 -2.63 56.67 77.48
CA ALA A 687 -2.98 58.06 77.72
C ALA A 687 -2.08 58.72 78.76
N THR A 688 -1.81 60.01 78.59
CA THR A 688 -1.08 60.83 79.58
C THR A 688 -1.77 62.17 79.78
N PRO A 689 -2.17 62.54 81.02
CA PRO A 689 -2.27 61.68 82.21
C PRO A 689 -3.44 60.67 82.11
N MET A 690 -3.36 59.54 82.84
CA MET A 690 -4.44 58.54 82.89
C MET A 690 -5.62 58.92 83.81
N THR A 691 -5.42 59.91 84.67
CA THR A 691 -6.45 60.45 85.58
C THR A 691 -6.55 61.95 85.39
N ILE A 692 -7.77 62.43 85.18
CA ILE A 692 -8.07 63.84 84.95
C ILE A 692 -9.19 64.28 85.88
N ALA A 693 -9.26 65.58 86.19
CA ALA A 693 -10.49 66.16 86.75
C ALA A 693 -11.60 66.12 85.68
N PRO A 694 -12.90 66.20 86.07
CA PRO A 694 -13.99 66.28 85.09
C PRO A 694 -13.74 67.40 84.07
N GLY A 695 -13.65 67.06 82.78
CA GLY A 695 -13.37 68.01 81.69
C GLY A 695 -11.89 68.37 81.50
N GLY A 696 -10.96 67.78 82.26
CA GLY A 696 -9.52 67.90 82.03
C GLY A 696 -9.09 67.20 80.73
N SER A 697 -7.92 67.56 80.20
CA SER A 697 -7.39 66.98 78.96
C SER A 697 -6.40 65.86 79.24
N ALA A 698 -6.45 64.82 78.41
CA ALA A 698 -5.45 63.75 78.33
C ALA A 698 -5.09 63.47 76.88
N THR A 699 -3.82 63.16 76.61
CA THR A 699 -3.35 62.82 75.27
C THR A 699 -3.30 61.30 75.11
N LEU A 700 -4.10 60.77 74.18
CA LEU A 700 -4.01 59.39 73.68
C LEU A 700 -2.82 59.29 72.73
N ASN A 701 -1.99 58.27 72.86
CA ASN A 701 -0.83 57.97 72.01
C ASN A 701 -0.94 56.55 71.47
N TRP A 702 -0.68 56.35 70.19
CA TRP A 702 -0.68 55.02 69.56
C TRP A 702 0.36 54.88 68.44
N ALA A 703 0.75 53.64 68.18
CA ALA A 703 1.43 53.26 66.95
C ALA A 703 1.04 51.83 66.56
N ALA A 704 0.77 51.62 65.29
CA ALA A 704 0.47 50.31 64.71
C ALA A 704 1.45 49.97 63.58
N THR A 705 1.77 48.68 63.47
CA THR A 705 2.55 48.12 62.36
C THR A 705 1.71 47.09 61.62
N ASN A 706 1.95 46.94 60.32
CA ASN A 706 1.18 46.09 59.40
C ASN A 706 -0.33 46.42 59.32
N ALA A 707 -0.75 47.57 59.84
CA ALA A 707 -2.10 48.11 59.75
C ALA A 707 -2.26 48.97 58.49
N THR A 708 -3.42 48.90 57.84
CA THR A 708 -3.85 49.84 56.79
C THR A 708 -4.70 50.99 57.33
N SER A 709 -5.35 50.82 58.49
CA SER A 709 -6.08 51.89 59.17
C SER A 709 -6.04 51.72 60.70
N VAL A 710 -6.21 52.82 61.42
CA VAL A 710 -6.42 52.84 62.88
C VAL A 710 -7.67 53.66 63.18
N ASN A 711 -8.57 53.14 64.01
CA ASN A 711 -9.81 53.81 64.40
C ASN A 711 -9.92 53.87 65.93
N ILE A 712 -10.32 55.02 66.48
CA ILE A 712 -10.44 55.25 67.92
C ILE A 712 -11.89 55.58 68.28
N GLN A 713 -12.49 54.78 69.16
CA GLN A 713 -13.84 54.99 69.69
C GLN A 713 -13.83 55.11 71.21
N PRO A 714 -14.72 55.88 71.85
CA PRO A 714 -15.73 56.75 71.24
C PRO A 714 -15.17 58.11 70.80
N GLY A 715 -15.76 58.70 69.76
CA GLY A 715 -15.68 60.15 69.49
C GLY A 715 -14.43 60.70 68.77
N VAL A 716 -13.44 59.87 68.41
CA VAL A 716 -12.24 60.32 67.68
C VAL A 716 -12.30 59.93 66.19
N GLY A 717 -12.66 58.69 65.87
CA GLY A 717 -12.75 58.20 64.50
C GLY A 717 -11.42 57.70 63.93
N GLU A 718 -11.31 57.68 62.60
CA GLU A 718 -10.14 57.18 61.89
C GLU A 718 -8.95 58.13 62.01
N VAL A 719 -7.77 57.58 62.29
CA VAL A 719 -6.55 58.32 62.55
C VAL A 719 -5.36 57.70 61.82
N ALA A 720 -4.26 58.44 61.72
CA ALA A 720 -3.02 57.94 61.11
C ALA A 720 -2.49 56.69 61.84
N LEU A 721 -1.68 55.88 61.15
CA LEU A 721 -1.16 54.60 61.69
C LEU A 721 -0.31 54.75 62.96
N SER A 722 0.23 55.94 63.22
CA SER A 722 0.87 56.32 64.48
C SER A 722 0.58 57.79 64.75
N GLY A 723 0.39 58.17 66.01
CA GLY A 723 0.10 59.54 66.36
C GLY A 723 -0.34 59.73 67.80
N SER A 724 -0.78 60.95 68.08
CA SER A 724 -1.38 61.32 69.36
C SER A 724 -2.56 62.25 69.16
N THR A 725 -3.59 62.15 69.99
CA THR A 725 -4.73 63.07 69.99
C THR A 725 -5.15 63.41 71.41
N THR A 726 -5.60 64.64 71.63
CA THR A 726 -6.06 65.09 72.94
C THR A 726 -7.56 64.87 73.07
N VAL A 727 -7.97 64.28 74.19
CA VAL A 727 -9.37 64.03 74.56
C VAL A 727 -9.66 64.62 75.93
N SER A 728 -10.89 65.09 76.17
CA SER A 728 -11.27 65.71 77.44
C SER A 728 -12.62 65.18 77.97
N PRO A 729 -12.71 63.90 78.36
CA PRO A 729 -13.98 63.34 78.83
C PRO A 729 -14.37 63.89 80.22
N SER A 730 -15.67 64.12 80.41
CA SER A 730 -16.23 64.59 81.69
C SER A 730 -16.53 63.47 82.69
N GLN A 731 -16.50 62.21 82.22
CA GLN A 731 -16.68 60.99 82.99
C GLN A 731 -15.63 59.97 82.60
N THR A 732 -15.39 58.97 83.45
CA THR A 732 -14.48 57.87 83.14
C THR A 732 -14.86 57.23 81.80
N THR A 733 -13.97 57.30 80.81
CA THR A 733 -14.23 56.88 79.43
C THR A 733 -13.18 55.87 78.99
N ASN A 734 -13.61 54.73 78.43
CA ASN A 734 -12.73 53.73 77.84
C ASN A 734 -12.64 53.94 76.33
N TYR A 735 -11.44 54.27 75.84
CA TYR A 735 -11.16 54.41 74.42
C TYR A 735 -10.65 53.08 73.84
N VAL A 736 -11.34 52.55 72.83
CA VAL A 736 -10.95 51.38 72.04
C VAL A 736 -10.21 51.85 70.79
N ILE A 737 -8.93 51.54 70.70
CA ILE A 737 -8.08 51.77 69.53
C ILE A 737 -7.99 50.46 68.76
N THR A 738 -8.47 50.45 67.51
CA THR A 738 -8.48 49.26 66.64
C THR A 738 -7.59 49.50 65.43
N ALA A 739 -6.55 48.69 65.26
CA ALA A 739 -5.72 48.66 64.06
C ALA A 739 -6.19 47.54 63.13
N THR A 740 -6.42 47.84 61.85
CA THR A 740 -6.93 46.88 60.85
C THR A 740 -5.94 46.74 59.71
N GLY A 741 -5.54 45.51 59.41
CA GLY A 741 -4.64 45.17 58.30
C GLY A 741 -5.32 45.11 56.94
N GLN A 742 -4.51 44.92 55.89
CA GLN A 742 -4.95 44.91 54.51
C GLN A 742 -6.13 43.96 54.26
N GLY A 743 -7.21 44.49 53.64
CA GLY A 743 -8.42 43.73 53.32
C GLY A 743 -9.23 43.25 54.53
N GLY A 744 -9.00 43.80 55.73
CA GLY A 744 -9.67 43.38 56.97
C GLY A 744 -9.20 42.02 57.50
N SER A 745 -8.10 41.48 56.96
CA SER A 745 -7.67 40.10 57.22
C SER A 745 -7.03 39.87 58.59
N SER A 746 -6.64 40.95 59.31
CA SER A 746 -6.19 40.89 60.70
C SER A 746 -6.54 42.19 61.43
N THR A 747 -6.95 42.10 62.69
CA THR A 747 -7.21 43.25 63.58
C THR A 747 -6.48 43.07 64.90
N ASP A 748 -6.02 44.19 65.48
CA ASP A 748 -5.48 44.25 66.83
C ASP A 748 -6.14 45.41 67.59
N THR A 749 -6.46 45.21 68.86
CA THR A 749 -7.27 46.15 69.65
C THR A 749 -6.64 46.46 70.99
N CYS A 750 -6.77 47.71 71.43
CA CYS A 750 -6.30 48.17 72.73
C CYS A 750 -7.30 49.08 73.41
N ASN A 751 -7.49 48.88 74.72
CA ASN A 751 -8.40 49.65 75.56
C ASN A 751 -7.62 50.61 76.46
N VAL A 752 -7.96 51.88 76.42
CA VAL A 752 -7.36 52.96 77.23
C VAL A 752 -8.44 53.63 78.07
N THR A 753 -8.53 53.26 79.34
CA THR A 753 -9.51 53.82 80.29
C THR A 753 -8.96 55.08 80.97
N LEU A 754 -9.51 56.25 80.63
CA LEU A 754 -9.27 57.50 81.32
C LEU A 754 -10.20 57.64 82.53
N THR A 755 -9.63 57.77 83.73
CA THR A 755 -10.39 57.85 84.99
C THR A 755 -10.62 59.31 85.40
N VAL A 756 -11.86 59.65 85.75
CA VAL A 756 -12.22 60.97 86.29
C VAL A 756 -12.46 60.86 87.80
N SER A 757 -11.72 61.59 88.65
CA SER A 757 -11.81 61.43 90.13
C SER A 757 -11.82 62.76 90.91
N SER A 758 -12.68 62.86 91.94
CA SER A 758 -12.74 63.93 92.97
C SER A 758 -12.45 63.33 94.37
N GLY A 759 -11.44 63.82 95.10
CA GLY A 759 -10.87 63.16 96.30
C GLY A 759 -11.69 63.26 97.61
N GLY A 760 -11.52 62.31 98.56
CA GLY A 760 -12.26 62.26 99.84
C GLY A 760 -11.58 61.49 101.01
N THR A 761 -11.89 61.89 102.25
CA THR A 761 -11.24 61.70 103.59
C THR A 761 -11.42 60.33 104.31
N GLY A 762 -11.11 59.19 103.69
CA GLY A 762 -11.28 57.84 104.31
C GLY A 762 -10.06 57.26 105.04
N ALA A 763 -10.18 56.07 105.65
CA ALA A 763 -9.03 55.24 106.06
C ALA A 763 -8.10 54.98 104.85
N PRO A 764 -6.79 54.68 105.05
CA PRO A 764 -5.87 54.53 103.94
C PRO A 764 -6.29 53.32 103.10
N THR A 765 -6.57 53.54 101.82
CA THR A 765 -6.99 52.48 100.91
C THR A 765 -5.87 52.24 99.91
N ILE A 766 -5.30 51.03 99.91
CA ILE A 766 -4.36 50.63 98.87
C ILE A 766 -5.17 50.25 97.63
N VAL A 767 -5.21 51.18 96.67
CA VAL A 767 -5.93 50.99 95.41
C VAL A 767 -5.23 49.96 94.54
N ARG A 768 -3.89 49.94 94.58
CA ARG A 768 -3.07 48.99 93.83
C ARG A 768 -1.73 48.81 94.49
N PHE A 769 -1.25 47.57 94.52
CA PHE A 769 0.15 47.23 94.67
C PHE A 769 0.44 45.96 93.85
N SER A 770 1.27 46.09 92.81
CA SER A 770 1.53 44.98 91.88
C SER A 770 2.97 45.00 91.39
N ALA A 771 3.48 43.83 91.02
CA ALA A 771 4.77 43.68 90.35
C ALA A 771 4.53 43.38 88.86
N VAL A 772 5.21 44.10 87.96
CA VAL A 772 5.04 43.93 86.51
C VAL A 772 6.41 43.90 85.80
N PRO A 773 6.74 42.81 85.09
CA PRO A 773 5.99 41.56 85.03
C PRO A 773 6.04 40.83 86.39
N PRO A 774 4.97 40.13 86.81
CA PRO A 774 4.96 39.37 88.07
C PRO A 774 5.83 38.12 88.00
N THR A 775 6.36 37.80 86.81
CA THR A 775 7.32 36.73 86.59
C THR A 775 8.46 37.25 85.73
N ILE A 776 9.70 37.08 86.18
CA ILE A 776 10.93 37.52 85.51
C ILE A 776 11.89 36.35 85.37
N ASN A 777 12.85 36.45 84.44
CA ASN A 777 13.98 35.53 84.45
C ASN A 777 15.08 36.01 85.40
N SER A 778 15.92 35.11 85.94
CA SER A 778 17.02 35.49 86.83
C SER A 778 17.91 36.55 86.15
N GLY A 779 18.14 37.67 86.83
CA GLY A 779 18.88 38.83 86.30
C GLY A 779 18.05 39.85 85.51
N GLN A 780 16.74 39.63 85.32
CA GLN A 780 15.81 40.63 84.79
C GLN A 780 15.17 41.45 85.92
N SER A 781 14.63 42.62 85.61
CA SER A 781 13.96 43.49 86.58
C SER A 781 12.43 43.40 86.49
N SER A 782 11.74 43.38 87.63
CA SER A 782 10.30 43.63 87.74
C SER A 782 10.07 45.02 88.31
N THR A 783 9.04 45.72 87.86
CA THR A 783 8.68 47.04 88.38
C THR A 783 7.50 46.90 89.34
N LEU A 784 7.72 47.25 90.62
CA LEU A 784 6.65 47.45 91.58
C LEU A 784 5.93 48.75 91.25
N MET A 785 4.60 48.72 91.27
CA MET A 785 3.75 49.88 91.06
C MET A 785 2.69 49.92 92.15
N TRP A 786 2.48 51.10 92.75
CA TRP A 786 1.47 51.29 93.76
C TRP A 786 0.69 52.59 93.60
N THR A 787 -0.55 52.54 94.09
CA THR A 787 -1.40 53.70 94.30
C THR A 787 -2.15 53.51 95.60
N VAL A 788 -2.03 54.49 96.47
CA VAL A 788 -2.64 54.53 97.79
C VAL A 788 -3.42 55.83 97.89
N GLN A 789 -4.65 55.73 98.37
CA GLN A 789 -5.50 56.87 98.68
C GLN A 789 -5.57 57.05 100.20
N ASN A 790 -5.70 58.31 100.62
CA ASN A 790 -5.91 58.70 102.01
C ASN A 790 -4.83 58.25 103.00
N ALA A 791 -3.59 58.01 102.55
CA ALA A 791 -2.47 57.71 103.42
C ALA A 791 -1.61 58.95 103.71
N THR A 792 -1.21 59.12 104.97
CA THR A 792 -0.23 60.13 105.37
C THR A 792 1.20 59.65 105.11
N THR A 793 1.45 58.34 105.28
CA THR A 793 2.74 57.70 104.96
C THR A 793 2.52 56.38 104.23
N VAL A 794 3.42 56.04 103.31
CA VAL A 794 3.43 54.76 102.59
C VAL A 794 4.86 54.21 102.59
N SER A 795 5.05 52.92 102.86
CA SER A 795 6.36 52.25 102.85
C SER A 795 6.29 50.87 102.21
N ILE A 796 7.39 50.39 101.64
CA ILE A 796 7.50 49.05 101.03
C ILE A 796 8.69 48.30 101.64
N SER A 797 8.49 47.02 102.00
CA SER A 797 9.54 46.15 102.56
C SER A 797 10.78 46.11 101.65
N SER A 798 11.96 46.33 102.22
CA SER A 798 13.26 46.36 101.52
C SER A 798 13.48 47.57 100.59
N ILE A 799 12.56 48.55 100.53
CA ILE A 799 12.69 49.79 99.73
C ILE A 799 12.58 51.05 100.62
N GLY A 800 11.74 51.04 101.66
CA GLY A 800 11.55 52.15 102.59
C GLY A 800 10.32 53.02 102.28
N THR A 801 10.29 54.25 102.79
CA THR A 801 9.16 55.19 102.64
C THR A 801 9.08 55.74 101.22
N VAL A 802 7.86 55.79 100.67
CA VAL A 802 7.57 56.19 99.28
C VAL A 802 6.35 57.10 99.20
N ASN A 803 6.20 57.81 98.08
CA ASN A 803 5.01 58.64 97.81
C ASN A 803 3.74 57.78 97.69
N PRO A 804 2.52 58.33 97.90
CA PRO A 804 1.28 57.57 97.86
C PRO A 804 1.00 56.85 96.53
N SER A 805 1.55 57.37 95.43
CA SER A 805 1.61 56.67 94.16
C SER A 805 3.03 56.73 93.60
N GLY A 806 3.45 55.65 92.95
CA GLY A 806 4.79 55.54 92.41
C GLY A 806 5.08 54.20 91.78
N SER A 807 6.30 54.08 91.26
CA SER A 807 6.84 52.84 90.73
C SER A 807 8.32 52.71 91.03
N GLN A 808 8.80 51.50 91.30
CA GLN A 808 10.20 51.21 91.58
C GLN A 808 10.61 49.90 90.91
N SER A 809 11.74 49.92 90.20
CA SER A 809 12.33 48.71 89.62
C SER A 809 13.09 47.89 90.68
N VAL A 810 12.89 46.57 90.68
CA VAL A 810 13.55 45.60 91.55
C VAL A 810 14.05 44.41 90.71
N SER A 811 15.19 43.82 91.05
CA SER A 811 15.77 42.68 90.29
C SER A 811 16.11 41.50 91.22
N PRO A 812 15.11 40.83 91.82
CA PRO A 812 15.37 39.73 92.75
C PRO A 812 15.91 38.49 92.03
N ALA A 813 16.91 37.83 92.61
CA ALA A 813 17.53 36.62 92.06
C ALA A 813 16.72 35.33 92.30
N ALA A 814 15.80 35.35 93.26
CA ALA A 814 14.86 34.29 93.59
C ALA A 814 13.46 34.87 93.82
N THR A 815 12.43 34.04 93.77
CA THR A 815 11.05 34.48 93.99
C THR A 815 10.92 35.26 95.30
N THR A 816 10.54 36.53 95.22
CA THR A 816 10.54 37.49 96.34
C THR A 816 9.19 38.17 96.47
N THR A 817 8.65 38.24 97.69
CA THR A 817 7.40 38.94 98.02
C THR A 817 7.69 40.26 98.72
N TYR A 818 7.14 41.35 98.18
CA TYR A 818 7.21 42.69 98.76
C TYR A 818 5.89 43.02 99.46
N THR A 819 5.94 43.75 100.57
CA THR A 819 4.77 44.20 101.36
C THR A 819 4.74 45.72 101.43
N LEU A 820 3.65 46.34 100.99
CA LEU A 820 3.36 47.77 101.10
C LEU A 820 2.50 48.02 102.34
N THR A 821 2.88 49.03 103.14
CA THR A 821 2.15 49.48 104.32
C THR A 821 1.81 50.97 104.18
N ALA A 822 0.52 51.29 104.26
CA ALA A 822 -0.01 52.64 104.21
C ALA A 822 -0.61 53.02 105.57
N THR A 823 -0.32 54.23 106.07
CA THR A 823 -0.75 54.68 107.39
C THR A 823 -1.28 56.11 107.33
N ASN A 824 -2.41 56.35 107.99
CA ASN A 824 -2.90 57.68 108.33
C ASN A 824 -3.39 57.69 109.79
N GLN A 825 -3.92 58.82 110.27
CA GLN A 825 -4.45 58.94 111.62
C GLN A 825 -5.64 58.00 111.91
N SER A 826 -6.35 57.56 110.87
CA SER A 826 -7.52 56.68 110.94
C SER A 826 -7.19 55.18 110.88
N GLY A 827 -5.93 54.79 110.60
CA GLY A 827 -5.50 53.39 110.63
C GLY A 827 -4.39 53.02 109.64
N THR A 828 -4.15 51.72 109.51
CA THR A 828 -3.14 51.14 108.61
C THR A 828 -3.76 50.15 107.63
N ALA A 829 -3.33 50.16 106.36
CA ALA A 829 -3.64 49.14 105.37
C ALA A 829 -2.35 48.50 104.83
N THR A 830 -2.39 47.20 104.51
CA THR A 830 -1.25 46.48 103.91
C THR A 830 -1.65 45.70 102.65
N ALA A 831 -0.73 45.55 101.71
CA ALA A 831 -0.88 44.73 100.51
C ALA A 831 0.46 44.09 100.12
N THR A 832 0.46 42.96 99.40
CA THR A 832 1.68 42.29 98.94
C THR A 832 1.74 42.16 97.42
N ALA A 833 2.96 42.13 96.87
CA ALA A 833 3.25 41.86 95.48
C ALA A 833 4.43 40.88 95.37
N THR A 834 4.22 39.73 94.71
CA THR A 834 5.26 38.70 94.54
C THR A 834 5.84 38.75 93.13
N VAL A 835 7.17 38.77 93.05
CA VAL A 835 7.95 38.60 91.81
C VAL A 835 8.44 37.16 91.75
N THR A 836 7.89 36.35 90.85
CA THR A 836 8.31 34.96 90.60
C THR A 836 9.51 34.94 89.65
N VAL A 837 10.61 34.27 89.99
CA VAL A 837 11.77 34.16 89.11
C VAL A 837 11.76 32.81 88.38
N THR A 838 11.47 32.80 87.09
CA THR A 838 11.52 31.61 86.22
C THR A 838 12.87 31.50 85.51
N GLY A 839 13.34 30.31 85.13
CA GLY A 839 14.55 30.18 84.31
C GLY A 839 15.88 29.97 85.05
N GLY A 840 15.87 29.37 86.25
CA GLY A 840 17.04 28.65 86.75
C GLY A 840 17.19 27.30 86.03
N SER A 841 18.00 27.25 84.97
CA SER A 841 18.62 26.05 84.33
C SER A 841 17.77 24.75 84.21
N GLY A 842 16.73 24.76 83.36
CA GLY A 842 15.98 23.54 83.01
C GLY A 842 16.60 22.75 81.85
N VAL A 843 16.50 21.41 81.89
CA VAL A 843 16.81 20.52 80.76
C VAL A 843 15.71 20.60 79.70
N THR A 844 16.04 20.54 78.40
CA THR A 844 15.02 20.60 77.31
C THR A 844 15.42 19.72 76.14
N ILE A 845 14.52 18.85 75.67
CA ILE A 845 14.67 18.06 74.45
C ILE A 845 14.35 18.96 73.26
N THR A 846 15.36 19.19 72.42
CA THR A 846 15.24 20.02 71.22
C THR A 846 14.81 19.22 69.98
N SER A 847 15.03 17.90 69.97
CA SER A 847 14.61 17.04 68.85
C SER A 847 14.49 15.58 69.28
N PHE A 848 13.41 14.91 68.85
CA PHE A 848 13.31 13.45 68.90
C PHE A 848 12.62 12.93 67.64
N THR A 849 13.35 12.18 66.81
CA THR A 849 12.91 11.77 65.46
C THR A 849 13.21 10.31 65.17
N ALA A 850 12.49 9.73 64.22
CA ALA A 850 12.70 8.38 63.70
C ALA A 850 13.04 8.45 62.20
N SER A 851 14.08 7.74 61.78
CA SER A 851 14.51 7.65 60.37
C SER A 851 14.78 6.19 59.98
N PRO A 852 14.01 5.63 59.01
CA PRO A 852 12.82 6.21 58.38
C PRO A 852 11.68 6.43 59.39
N SER A 853 10.74 7.34 59.09
CA SER A 853 9.63 7.69 59.99
C SER A 853 8.55 6.60 60.11
N SER A 854 8.63 5.54 59.30
CA SER A 854 7.81 4.34 59.37
C SER A 854 8.66 3.09 59.09
N SER A 855 8.21 1.95 59.61
CA SER A 855 8.83 0.66 59.32
C SER A 855 8.03 -0.07 58.23
N PRO A 856 8.62 -0.36 57.07
CA PRO A 856 7.89 -0.95 55.93
C PRO A 856 7.45 -2.40 56.15
N ALA A 857 8.06 -3.12 57.09
CA ALA A 857 7.64 -4.46 57.51
C ALA A 857 7.98 -4.69 59.00
N PRO A 858 7.22 -5.56 59.71
CA PRO A 858 7.54 -5.94 61.09
C PRO A 858 9.01 -6.36 61.25
N GLY A 859 9.72 -5.73 62.19
CA GLY A 859 11.12 -6.04 62.46
C GLY A 859 12.13 -5.33 61.55
N THR A 860 11.73 -4.38 60.70
CA THR A 860 12.67 -3.56 59.92
C THR A 860 13.35 -2.50 60.80
N LYS A 861 14.65 -2.26 60.56
CA LYS A 861 15.45 -1.26 61.30
C LYS A 861 14.91 0.15 61.13
N VAL A 862 14.66 0.83 62.24
CA VAL A 862 14.38 2.27 62.33
C VAL A 862 15.39 2.90 63.29
N THR A 863 15.98 4.04 62.93
CA THR A 863 16.96 4.73 63.78
C THR A 863 16.29 5.89 64.50
N LEU A 864 16.25 5.85 65.83
CA LEU A 864 15.78 6.95 66.67
C LEU A 864 16.92 7.94 66.92
N SER A 865 16.67 9.24 66.86
CA SER A 865 17.65 10.29 67.15
C SER A 865 17.06 11.27 68.17
N CYS A 866 17.68 11.38 69.35
CA CYS A 866 17.28 12.32 70.40
C CYS A 866 18.39 13.32 70.71
N VAL A 867 18.02 14.61 70.85
CA VAL A 867 18.92 15.72 71.14
C VAL A 867 18.29 16.62 72.20
N ALA A 868 19.05 16.97 73.23
CA ALA A 868 18.62 17.85 74.32
C ALA A 868 19.69 18.86 74.72
N THR A 869 19.26 20.03 75.20
CA THR A 869 20.09 21.06 75.81
C THR A 869 19.98 21.01 77.33
N GLY A 870 21.09 21.25 78.03
CA GLY A 870 21.15 21.19 79.49
C GLY A 870 21.11 19.77 80.09
N ALA A 871 21.13 18.71 79.28
CA ALA A 871 21.09 17.32 79.74
C ALA A 871 22.50 16.77 80.01
N THR A 872 22.62 15.87 80.98
CA THR A 872 23.81 15.03 81.19
C THR A 872 23.62 13.58 80.78
N SER A 873 22.38 13.11 80.72
CA SER A 873 22.03 11.79 80.19
C SER A 873 20.74 11.82 79.38
N LEU A 874 20.64 10.92 78.41
CA LEU A 874 19.45 10.65 77.62
C LEU A 874 19.04 9.18 77.80
N THR A 875 17.76 8.92 78.05
CA THR A 875 17.19 7.57 78.04
C THR A 875 16.32 7.41 76.79
N VAL A 876 16.67 6.52 75.87
CA VAL A 876 15.92 6.26 74.63
C VAL A 876 15.53 4.79 74.57
N ALA A 877 14.25 4.52 74.36
CA ALA A 877 13.70 3.15 74.32
C ALA A 877 14.10 2.28 75.54
N GLY A 878 14.21 2.90 76.72
CA GLY A 878 14.59 2.23 77.98
C GLY A 878 16.10 2.08 78.22
N VAL A 879 16.95 2.51 77.28
CA VAL A 879 18.42 2.44 77.41
C VAL A 879 18.98 3.83 77.72
N MET A 880 19.82 3.92 78.75
CA MET A 880 20.48 5.16 79.17
C MET A 880 21.80 5.38 78.41
N PHE A 881 22.03 6.62 78.00
CA PHE A 881 23.22 7.09 77.31
C PHE A 881 23.72 8.38 77.96
N ASN A 882 25.03 8.55 78.07
CA ASN A 882 25.63 9.77 78.60
C ASN A 882 25.78 10.82 77.48
N GLY A 883 25.50 12.08 77.80
CA GLY A 883 25.62 13.21 76.87
C GLY A 883 24.29 13.83 76.47
N THR A 884 24.34 14.72 75.49
CA THR A 884 23.23 15.57 75.03
C THR A 884 22.62 15.13 73.71
N SER A 885 23.17 14.11 73.05
CA SER A 885 22.65 13.56 71.80
C SER A 885 22.93 12.06 71.67
N VAL A 886 21.97 11.30 71.15
CA VAL A 886 22.14 9.87 70.86
C VAL A 886 21.33 9.44 69.63
N THR A 887 21.90 8.51 68.85
CA THR A 887 21.18 7.74 67.83
C THR A 887 21.10 6.26 68.23
N TYR A 888 19.90 5.68 68.22
CA TYR A 888 19.66 4.30 68.68
C TYR A 888 18.75 3.51 67.72
N PRO A 889 19.20 2.34 67.20
CA PRO A 889 18.39 1.52 66.30
C PRO A 889 17.33 0.71 67.06
N VAL A 890 16.11 0.67 66.53
CA VAL A 890 14.97 -0.14 67.00
C VAL A 890 14.37 -0.94 65.83
N PHE A 891 13.70 -2.04 66.13
CA PHE A 891 13.12 -2.95 65.12
C PHE A 891 11.64 -3.25 65.46
N PRO A 892 10.73 -2.27 65.28
CA PRO A 892 9.34 -2.43 65.70
C PRO A 892 8.61 -3.49 64.85
N THR A 893 7.94 -4.43 65.52
CA THR A 893 7.09 -5.46 64.89
C THR A 893 5.62 -5.03 64.82
N ALA A 894 5.23 -4.03 65.59
CA ALA A 894 3.93 -3.35 65.54
C ALA A 894 4.13 -1.84 65.72
N THR A 895 3.13 -1.04 65.35
CA THR A 895 3.16 0.42 65.56
C THR A 895 3.44 0.71 67.04
N THR A 896 4.61 1.30 67.32
CA THR A 896 5.14 1.47 68.68
C THR A 896 5.51 2.93 68.92
N THR A 897 5.11 3.46 70.07
CA THR A 897 5.53 4.78 70.54
C THR A 897 6.75 4.64 71.43
N TYR A 898 7.85 5.28 71.03
CA TYR A 898 9.09 5.34 71.80
C TYR A 898 9.17 6.66 72.56
N THR A 899 9.87 6.65 73.69
CA THR A 899 10.07 7.80 74.57
C THR A 899 11.56 8.12 74.69
N CYS A 900 11.89 9.42 74.65
CA CYS A 900 13.18 9.96 75.06
C CYS A 900 13.01 10.78 76.34
N ILE A 901 13.88 10.54 77.34
CA ILE A 901 13.93 11.30 78.59
C ILE A 901 15.32 11.92 78.71
N ALA A 902 15.42 13.24 78.80
CA ALA A 902 16.65 13.96 79.07
C ALA A 902 16.74 14.33 80.55
N THR A 903 17.88 14.09 81.21
CA THR A 903 18.08 14.38 82.64
C THR A 903 19.34 15.20 82.84
N ASN A 904 19.30 16.26 83.64
CA ASN A 904 20.48 17.06 84.02
C ASN A 904 21.12 16.62 85.35
N GLN A 905 22.25 17.23 85.73
CA GLN A 905 22.97 16.90 86.97
C GLN A 905 22.14 17.12 88.25
N SER A 906 21.17 18.03 88.21
CA SER A 906 20.26 18.30 89.33
C SER A 906 19.06 17.35 89.39
N GLY A 907 18.98 16.37 88.48
CA GLY A 907 17.90 15.39 88.42
C GLY A 907 16.62 15.89 87.73
N GLN A 908 16.62 17.08 87.14
CA GLN A 908 15.47 17.56 86.37
C GLN A 908 15.38 16.82 85.04
N THR A 909 14.15 16.54 84.60
CA THR A 909 13.88 15.76 83.39
C THR A 909 12.99 16.51 82.39
N ASP A 910 13.23 16.28 81.09
CA ASP A 910 12.32 16.61 80.00
C ASP A 910 12.03 15.35 79.17
N THR A 911 10.83 15.23 78.59
CA THR A 911 10.35 14.01 77.94
C THR A 911 9.69 14.29 76.59
N ALA A 912 10.07 13.52 75.56
CA ALA A 912 9.50 13.59 74.22
C ALA A 912 9.17 12.17 73.70
N THR A 913 8.18 12.05 72.82
CA THR A 913 7.78 10.76 72.22
C THR A 913 7.81 10.80 70.69
N VAL A 914 8.03 9.64 70.06
CA VAL A 914 7.91 9.46 68.61
C VAL A 914 7.20 8.13 68.32
N THR A 915 6.14 8.17 67.51
CA THR A 915 5.40 6.97 67.09
C THR A 915 5.93 6.47 65.76
N VAL A 916 6.38 5.22 65.71
CA VAL A 916 6.84 4.56 64.48
C VAL A 916 5.75 3.61 63.98
N PRO A 917 4.96 3.99 62.95
CA PRO A 917 3.98 3.10 62.34
C PRO A 917 4.65 1.95 61.59
N VAL A 918 4.12 0.74 61.75
CA VAL A 918 4.55 -0.47 61.02
C VAL A 918 3.46 -0.83 60.01
N SER A 919 3.79 -0.86 58.72
CA SER A 919 2.85 -1.27 57.68
C SER A 919 2.67 -2.79 57.70
N THR A 920 1.50 -3.26 58.11
CA THR A 920 1.11 -4.67 57.96
C THR A 920 0.70 -4.96 56.51
N GLY A 921 1.69 -5.07 55.62
CA GLY A 921 1.49 -5.63 54.28
C GLY A 921 1.04 -7.08 54.41
N GLY A 922 -0.16 -7.37 53.92
CA GLY A 922 -0.78 -8.70 54.00
C GLY A 922 0.06 -9.79 53.34
N GLY A 923 0.19 -10.92 54.03
CA GLY A 923 0.92 -12.09 53.54
C GLY A 923 1.33 -13.08 54.62
N GLY A 924 0.42 -13.42 55.53
CA GLY A 924 0.65 -14.49 56.49
C GLY A 924 0.77 -15.83 55.78
N THR A 925 1.99 -16.35 55.68
CA THR A 925 2.24 -17.77 55.47
C THR A 925 2.87 -18.30 56.75
N THR A 926 2.11 -19.05 57.53
CA THR A 926 2.54 -19.70 58.77
C THR A 926 3.50 -20.83 58.45
N GLY A 927 4.79 -20.53 58.42
CA GLY A 927 5.86 -21.52 58.54
C GLY A 927 6.39 -21.58 59.98
N PRO A 928 7.02 -22.68 60.40
CA PRO A 928 7.68 -22.73 61.71
C PRO A 928 8.76 -21.64 61.79
N GLY A 929 8.81 -20.91 62.91
CA GLY A 929 9.81 -19.87 63.15
C GLY A 929 11.24 -20.41 63.25
N PRO A 930 12.24 -19.51 63.35
CA PRO A 930 13.64 -19.90 63.47
C PRO A 930 13.89 -20.89 64.62
N THR A 931 14.68 -21.94 64.37
CA THR A 931 15.20 -22.78 65.44
C THR A 931 16.37 -22.05 66.11
N VAL A 932 16.18 -21.64 67.36
CA VAL A 932 17.18 -20.88 68.13
C VAL A 932 18.15 -21.82 68.82
N VAL A 933 19.44 -21.62 68.59
CA VAL A 933 20.52 -22.39 69.22
C VAL A 933 21.49 -21.42 69.87
N VAL A 934 21.78 -21.63 71.15
CA VAL A 934 22.81 -20.89 71.91
C VAL A 934 23.89 -21.87 72.32
N ALA A 935 25.13 -21.61 71.94
CA ALA A 935 26.30 -22.39 72.33
C ALA A 935 26.43 -22.41 73.87
N GLY A 936 26.60 -23.59 74.44
CA GLY A 936 26.57 -23.80 75.91
C GLY A 936 25.17 -24.03 76.49
N GLY A 937 24.11 -23.96 75.69
CA GLY A 937 22.73 -24.21 76.11
C GLY A 937 22.05 -22.99 76.77
N LEU A 938 20.77 -23.13 77.09
CA LEU A 938 19.94 -22.06 77.67
C LEU A 938 20.18 -21.84 79.18
N SER A 939 21.02 -22.64 79.82
CA SER A 939 21.40 -22.51 81.23
C SER A 939 22.90 -22.73 81.39
N GLN A 940 23.61 -21.69 81.81
CA GLN A 940 25.08 -21.67 81.86
C GLN A 940 25.56 -21.20 83.24
N THR A 941 26.71 -21.69 83.68
CA THR A 941 27.37 -21.21 84.90
C THR A 941 28.68 -20.53 84.53
N THR A 942 29.02 -19.44 85.21
CA THR A 942 30.27 -18.72 85.00
C THR A 942 30.82 -18.16 86.31
N ILE A 943 32.12 -17.89 86.32
CA ILE A 943 32.80 -17.12 87.38
C ILE A 943 33.31 -15.75 86.86
N TYR A 944 33.14 -15.50 85.56
CA TYR A 944 33.55 -14.27 84.90
C TYR A 944 32.37 -13.31 84.78
N ARG A 945 32.63 -12.03 85.05
CA ARG A 945 31.63 -10.96 84.94
C ARG A 945 31.39 -10.51 83.51
N ILE A 946 32.35 -10.74 82.64
CA ILE A 946 32.23 -10.44 81.21
C ILE A 946 32.25 -11.78 80.48
N ILE A 947 31.17 -12.07 79.77
CA ILE A 947 31.03 -13.30 78.99
C ILE A 947 30.51 -12.98 77.59
N THR A 948 30.93 -13.75 76.61
CA THR A 948 30.41 -13.69 75.25
C THR A 948 29.52 -14.90 75.03
N LEU A 949 28.30 -14.66 74.57
CA LEU A 949 27.41 -15.73 74.12
C LEU A 949 27.55 -15.92 72.62
N ASP A 950 27.14 -17.07 72.09
CA ASP A 950 27.13 -17.35 70.66
C ASP A 950 25.83 -18.06 70.25
N ALA A 951 25.05 -17.43 69.39
CA ALA A 951 23.82 -17.94 68.81
C ALA A 951 23.90 -18.12 67.29
N SER A 952 25.11 -18.09 66.72
CA SER A 952 25.35 -18.19 65.27
C SER A 952 24.84 -19.51 64.66
N ALA A 953 24.70 -20.56 65.47
CA ALA A 953 24.13 -21.84 65.07
C ALA A 953 22.61 -21.86 64.91
N SER A 954 21.92 -20.73 65.14
CA SER A 954 20.47 -20.62 64.91
C SER A 954 20.15 -20.74 63.42
N THR A 955 19.08 -21.47 63.06
CA THR A 955 18.73 -21.76 61.66
C THR A 955 17.28 -21.42 61.34
N SER A 956 17.02 -20.92 60.14
CA SER A 956 15.66 -20.81 59.57
C SER A 956 15.70 -21.18 58.09
N PRO A 957 14.61 -21.75 57.54
CA PRO A 957 14.43 -21.84 56.09
C PRO A 957 14.45 -20.47 55.39
N ASN A 958 14.17 -19.38 56.13
CA ASN A 958 14.14 -18.03 55.59
C ASN A 958 15.34 -17.23 56.16
N LEU A 959 16.33 -16.93 55.31
CA LEU A 959 17.51 -16.11 55.66
C LEU A 959 17.36 -14.69 55.05
N PRO A 960 18.07 -13.66 55.55
CA PRO A 960 18.98 -13.67 56.70
C PRO A 960 18.27 -13.67 58.06
N LEU A 961 18.98 -14.12 59.10
CA LEU A 961 18.53 -14.01 60.48
C LEU A 961 18.97 -12.68 61.09
N THR A 962 18.12 -12.14 61.94
CA THR A 962 18.42 -11.00 62.81
C THR A 962 18.34 -11.43 64.27
N TYR A 963 19.20 -10.85 65.12
CA TYR A 963 19.34 -11.21 66.52
C TYR A 963 19.01 -10.01 67.39
N GLN A 964 18.37 -10.24 68.53
CA GLN A 964 18.16 -9.21 69.53
C GLN A 964 18.25 -9.80 70.92
N TRP A 965 19.19 -9.28 71.71
CA TRP A 965 19.42 -9.62 73.10
C TRP A 965 18.88 -8.53 74.01
N THR A 966 18.04 -8.90 74.96
CA THR A 966 17.49 -7.96 75.95
C THR A 966 17.59 -8.52 77.37
N PRO A 967 17.80 -7.67 78.40
CA PRO A 967 17.69 -8.10 79.79
C PRO A 967 16.26 -8.58 80.08
N ALA A 968 16.11 -9.73 80.75
CA ALA A 968 14.81 -10.34 81.03
C ALA A 968 14.36 -10.18 82.49
N SER A 969 15.25 -9.77 83.40
CA SER A 969 14.95 -9.50 84.82
C SER A 969 15.64 -8.24 85.34
N GLY A 970 15.19 -7.71 86.48
CA GLY A 970 15.70 -6.49 87.11
C GLY A 970 17.12 -6.53 87.69
N THR A 971 17.86 -7.63 87.47
CA THR A 971 19.29 -7.73 87.81
C THR A 971 20.10 -7.00 86.73
N PRO A 972 20.93 -5.98 87.07
CA PRO A 972 21.59 -5.17 86.06
C PRO A 972 22.52 -5.99 85.17
N VAL A 973 22.24 -6.00 83.86
CA VAL A 973 23.12 -6.56 82.83
C VAL A 973 23.30 -5.51 81.73
N ALA A 974 24.55 -5.24 81.37
CA ALA A 974 24.86 -4.43 80.20
C ALA A 974 25.18 -5.35 79.02
N ILE A 975 24.58 -5.09 77.87
CA ILE A 975 24.73 -5.91 76.66
C ILE A 975 25.39 -5.08 75.57
N SER A 976 26.61 -5.46 75.20
CA SER A 976 27.31 -4.93 74.03
C SER A 976 27.06 -5.82 72.82
N ASN A 977 26.93 -5.23 71.62
CA ASN A 977 26.60 -5.94 70.38
C ASN A 977 25.28 -6.74 70.47
N ALA A 978 24.29 -6.19 71.15
CA ALA A 978 23.00 -6.81 71.44
C ALA A 978 22.19 -7.23 70.20
N ASN A 979 22.57 -6.78 69.00
CA ASN A 979 21.92 -7.09 67.74
C ASN A 979 22.70 -8.10 66.88
N THR A 980 23.71 -8.77 67.46
CA THR A 980 24.55 -9.74 66.77
C THR A 980 24.32 -11.15 67.28
N ALA A 981 24.77 -12.15 66.52
CA ALA A 981 24.76 -13.54 66.96
C ALA A 981 25.66 -13.77 68.19
N SER A 982 26.64 -12.89 68.43
CA SER A 982 27.63 -13.07 69.50
C SER A 982 27.75 -11.82 70.40
N PRO A 983 26.78 -11.57 71.30
CA PRO A 983 26.81 -10.42 72.19
C PRO A 983 27.82 -10.62 73.32
N THR A 984 28.28 -9.53 73.92
CA THR A 984 29.06 -9.56 75.15
C THR A 984 28.21 -9.01 76.31
N LEU A 985 28.08 -9.80 77.36
CA LEU A 985 27.34 -9.48 78.57
C LEU A 985 28.30 -9.06 79.67
N GLN A 986 28.02 -7.94 80.32
CA GLN A 986 28.65 -7.52 81.56
C GLN A 986 27.65 -7.69 82.70
N LEU A 987 27.88 -8.70 83.53
CA LEU A 987 27.05 -9.08 84.67
C LEU A 987 27.30 -8.14 85.86
N GLY A 988 26.22 -7.72 86.52
CA GLY A 988 26.26 -6.82 87.68
C GLY A 988 26.99 -7.39 88.90
N ASN A 989 27.19 -6.58 89.95
CA ASN A 989 28.05 -6.93 91.08
C ASN A 989 27.60 -8.12 91.96
N GLN A 990 26.38 -8.61 91.80
CA GLN A 990 25.80 -9.65 92.66
C GLN A 990 26.01 -11.06 92.09
N THR A 991 26.38 -12.03 92.92
CA THR A 991 26.32 -13.46 92.54
C THR A 991 24.87 -13.91 92.46
N GLY A 992 24.54 -14.78 91.51
CA GLY A 992 23.16 -15.22 91.30
C GLY A 992 22.79 -15.41 89.84
N GLN A 993 21.50 -15.59 89.58
CA GLN A 993 20.96 -15.82 88.23
C GLN A 993 20.74 -14.49 87.49
N TYR A 994 21.25 -14.42 86.28
CA TYR A 994 21.02 -13.38 85.29
C TYR A 994 20.21 -13.97 84.14
N LEU A 995 19.11 -13.31 83.79
CA LEU A 995 18.24 -13.74 82.69
C LEU A 995 18.36 -12.77 81.52
N VAL A 996 18.64 -13.31 80.33
CA VAL A 996 18.64 -12.54 79.07
C VAL A 996 17.76 -13.23 78.04
N ASN A 997 16.93 -12.46 77.34
CA ASN A 997 16.11 -12.96 76.24
C ASN A 997 16.87 -12.79 74.92
N LEU A 998 16.90 -13.85 74.12
CA LEU A 998 17.30 -13.81 72.73
C LEU A 998 16.06 -13.97 71.85
N THR A 999 15.77 -12.97 71.01
CA THR A 999 14.82 -13.08 69.91
C THR A 999 15.58 -13.22 68.60
N VAL A 1000 15.30 -14.28 67.84
CA VAL A 1000 15.80 -14.47 66.47
C VAL A 1000 14.65 -14.35 65.49
N THR A 1001 14.80 -13.50 64.48
CA THR A 1001 13.76 -13.22 63.47
C THR A 1001 14.28 -13.50 62.07
N ASP A 1002 13.49 -14.21 61.27
CA ASP A 1002 13.79 -14.49 59.87
C ASP A 1002 13.35 -13.38 58.90
N SER A 1003 13.74 -13.51 57.63
CA SER A 1003 13.39 -12.57 56.57
C SER A 1003 11.90 -12.50 56.22
N LYS A 1004 11.06 -13.40 56.76
CA LYS A 1004 9.61 -13.37 56.63
C LYS A 1004 8.91 -12.80 57.87
N GLY A 1005 9.67 -12.36 58.87
CA GLY A 1005 9.15 -11.81 60.11
C GLY A 1005 8.70 -12.86 61.13
N ASN A 1006 8.95 -14.15 60.89
CA ASN A 1006 8.74 -15.17 61.92
C ASN A 1006 9.84 -15.05 62.97
N SER A 1007 9.46 -14.99 64.23
CA SER A 1007 10.39 -14.83 65.35
C SER A 1007 10.26 -15.97 66.35
N THR A 1008 11.36 -16.29 67.03
CA THR A 1008 11.38 -17.22 68.16
C THR A 1008 12.23 -16.61 69.26
N THR A 1009 11.67 -16.55 70.47
CA THR A 1009 12.33 -15.98 71.65
C THR A 1009 12.64 -17.08 72.65
N VAL A 1010 13.88 -17.11 73.13
CA VAL A 1010 14.34 -18.00 74.21
C VAL A 1010 14.96 -17.19 75.34
N THR A 1011 14.82 -17.66 76.58
CA THR A 1011 15.48 -17.06 77.74
C THR A 1011 16.72 -17.88 78.10
N VAL A 1012 17.87 -17.21 78.18
CA VAL A 1012 19.14 -17.80 78.63
C VAL A 1012 19.36 -17.41 80.09
N SER A 1013 19.55 -18.42 80.94
CA SER A 1013 19.89 -18.28 82.36
C SER A 1013 21.40 -18.39 82.55
N ILE A 1014 22.00 -17.40 83.19
CA ILE A 1014 23.44 -17.37 83.50
C ILE A 1014 23.59 -17.28 85.02
N TYR A 1015 24.21 -18.29 85.61
CA TYR A 1015 24.48 -18.35 87.04
C TYR A 1015 25.92 -17.93 87.34
N LEU A 1016 26.09 -16.77 87.96
CA LEU A 1016 27.39 -16.29 88.43
C LEU A 1016 27.68 -16.87 89.82
N LEU A 1017 28.61 -17.83 89.91
CA LEU A 1017 28.90 -18.59 91.12
C LEU A 1017 29.91 -17.91 92.06
N ALA A 1018 30.85 -17.14 91.52
CA ALA A 1018 31.86 -16.36 92.25
C ALA A 1018 32.43 -15.27 91.32
N THR A 1019 33.07 -14.24 91.88
CA THR A 1019 33.46 -13.03 91.11
C THR A 1019 34.97 -13.00 90.84
N HIS A 1020 35.37 -13.15 89.58
CA HIS A 1020 36.69 -12.73 89.11
C HIS A 1020 36.54 -11.51 88.18
N VAL A 1021 37.27 -10.43 88.48
CA VAL A 1021 37.39 -9.25 87.61
C VAL A 1021 38.67 -9.45 86.78
N GLN A 1022 38.53 -9.52 85.45
CA GLN A 1022 39.63 -9.23 84.52
C GLN A 1022 39.18 -8.11 83.60
#